data_AF-A0A6G0UYV6-F1
#
_entry.id   AF-A0A6G0UYV6-F1
#
_cell.length_a   1.000
_cell.length_b   1.000
_cell.length_c   1.000
_cell.angle_alpha   90.00
_cell.angle_beta   90.00
_cell.angle_gamma   90.00
#
_symmetry.space_group_name_H-M   'P 1'
#
loop_
_entity.id
_entity.type
_entity.pdbx_description
1 polymer ?
#
loop_
_entity_poly.entity_id
_entity_poly.type
_entity_poly.pdbx_seq_one_letter_code
_entity_poly.pdbx_strand_id
1 'polypeptide(L)'
;MTKTRCRHQIPPTSFKADVWFSQIWHDPRLDFTQYNYCLSNISLSSHTLPKLWTPNVCFVNSKKVEIHSSPYQNILLLIFPNGTVWLNFRVNLQGPCLLDLTYFPMDTQQCNLIFESYSYNTAEVRIVWRDWEAVSIPDPNSKKLPDFELIEFTHRKSTLVYTAGLWDQLEVTFVFRRLYGYYVLQAYMPTYLSVFISWIAFWIDTKALPARITLGVSSLMALTFQFGNIVKNLPRVSYVKALDIWLFGCCAAIFFSLVELAVVGFADKLEAKRRRIQRAKEQLMMRSDSEQQWLTRMSFHRPSHIVNNNGETDSRFGSDGETISINNNNPVLLNHGLIDTNPRLRGLSLEQPTKIHIKTKPRNDLQYVNGERIDEMSAKLFPLAFMAFNVFYCVAEGTLSASDRKKKETKPKSSKKEEAVKKSFEIDNNIKNELLSALDGKQEKPDLEERHLTSGATLAFITPWNKGGFQVAERGAKKLTHVSPVWFQINEPKEDELGCQIDGIENVDRDWIAKMRKNNPNIKIVPRFLFEKWQQKLKRFLEDEEMAYRCGHAIADFVNRNEFDGAVVEIYFQLMMMTRGQAGGLSVEIIEQWAKLLQKSGKQIIVPMFPPLTDGQVHLLNFLYEEINFSMNDSGISPPDILAALLRAVDYLMIMTYDHKSSQPVGVGPVYWIEPNIEYVLEASGGENREKVMLGVNFYGYFYESASNPTPGLIHEFGKRIKEDPSIVVVWNKESEEHALVKDSKIVGYFPTKRSIRSRVDLAKKLEVGIGIWEIGQAPLSYMEPL
;
A
#
# COMPACT_ATOMS: atom_id res chain seq x y z
N MET A 1 3.12 37.66 1.36
CA MET A 1 3.86 36.79 2.30
C MET A 1 3.13 35.46 2.45
N THR A 2 3.56 34.41 1.76
CA THR A 2 2.92 33.09 1.76
C THR A 2 3.52 32.18 2.84
N LYS A 3 2.75 31.86 3.89
CA LYS A 3 3.14 30.87 4.91
C LYS A 3 2.66 29.47 4.50
N THR A 4 3.49 28.74 3.74
CA THR A 4 3.28 27.33 3.41
C THR A 4 3.21 26.48 4.69
N ARG A 5 2.16 25.66 4.87
CA ARG A 5 1.95 24.89 6.11
C ARG A 5 1.83 23.38 5.85
N CYS A 6 2.92 22.77 5.40
CA CYS A 6 2.99 21.33 5.17
C CYS A 6 2.80 20.53 6.49
N ARG A 7 1.83 19.61 6.51
CA ARG A 7 1.72 18.53 7.52
C ARG A 7 1.18 17.25 6.88
N HIS A 8 2.08 16.49 6.25
CA HIS A 8 2.43 15.12 6.67
C HIS A 8 3.79 14.82 6.01
N GLN A 9 4.83 15.37 6.62
CA GLN A 9 6.19 15.26 6.14
C GLN A 9 6.69 13.84 6.45
N ILE A 10 6.64 12.94 5.45
CA ILE A 10 7.55 11.78 5.38
C ILE A 10 8.93 12.33 5.73
N PRO A 11 9.66 11.80 6.74
CA PRO A 11 10.92 12.38 7.18
C PRO A 11 11.88 12.38 5.98
N PRO A 12 12.12 13.52 5.31
CA PRO A 12 12.64 13.50 3.96
C PRO A 12 14.13 13.49 4.16
N THR A 13 14.71 12.29 4.20
CA THR A 13 16.02 12.01 4.75
C THR A 13 17.05 13.07 4.31
N SER A 14 17.61 13.74 5.31
CA SER A 14 18.35 14.98 5.14
C SER A 14 19.41 15.10 6.21
N PHE A 15 20.61 15.47 5.79
CA PHE A 15 21.67 15.88 6.69
C PHE A 15 21.67 17.40 6.86
N LYS A 16 22.37 17.88 7.89
CA LYS A 16 22.63 19.30 8.11
C LYS A 16 24.14 19.53 8.17
N ALA A 17 24.59 20.66 7.64
CA ALA A 17 25.97 21.09 7.69
C ALA A 17 26.04 22.61 7.88
N ASP A 18 26.97 23.08 8.71
CA ASP A 18 27.41 24.47 8.71
C ASP A 18 28.59 24.56 7.73
N VAL A 19 28.47 25.39 6.69
CA VAL A 19 29.37 25.41 5.54
C VAL A 19 29.87 26.82 5.28
N TRP A 20 31.18 26.97 5.15
CA TRP A 20 31.82 28.17 4.60
C TRP A 20 31.88 28.08 3.07
N PHE A 21 30.92 28.71 2.40
CA PHE A 21 30.82 28.73 0.95
C PHE A 21 31.58 29.92 0.37
N SER A 22 32.74 29.64 -0.24
CA SER A 22 33.58 30.65 -0.92
C SER A 22 33.30 30.70 -2.42
N GLN A 23 33.21 31.92 -2.95
CA GLN A 23 33.23 32.24 -4.38
C GLN A 23 34.38 33.23 -4.63
N ILE A 24 35.14 33.03 -5.70
CA ILE A 24 36.20 33.94 -6.13
C ILE A 24 36.05 34.17 -7.63
N TRP A 25 36.02 35.42 -8.06
CA TRP A 25 36.02 35.81 -9.47
C TRP A 25 36.84 37.08 -9.69
N HIS A 26 37.12 37.42 -10.94
CA HIS A 26 37.84 38.63 -11.33
C HIS A 26 36.88 39.57 -12.05
N ASP A 27 36.81 40.82 -11.59
CA ASP A 27 36.00 41.88 -12.19
C ASP A 27 36.88 43.12 -12.45
N PRO A 28 37.35 43.33 -13.70
CA PRO A 28 38.20 44.46 -14.06
C PRO A 28 37.63 45.84 -13.74
N ARG A 29 36.31 45.95 -13.53
CA ARG A 29 35.63 47.22 -13.15
C ARG A 29 35.89 47.61 -11.69
N LEU A 30 36.48 46.71 -10.91
CA LEU A 30 36.79 46.89 -9.48
C LEU A 30 38.30 46.95 -9.22
N ASP A 31 39.13 47.06 -10.28
CA ASP A 31 40.57 47.34 -10.12
C ASP A 31 40.78 48.75 -9.55
N PHE A 32 41.56 48.84 -8.47
CA PHE A 32 41.90 50.10 -7.81
C PHE A 32 43.41 50.34 -7.68
N THR A 33 44.24 49.56 -8.37
CA THR A 33 45.71 49.68 -8.36
C THR A 33 46.19 51.11 -8.66
N GLN A 34 45.52 51.80 -9.58
CA GLN A 34 45.87 53.16 -10.03
C GLN A 34 45.44 54.26 -9.05
N TYR A 35 44.50 53.99 -8.14
CA TYR A 35 43.93 55.00 -7.26
C TYR A 35 44.62 55.09 -5.89
N ASN A 36 45.13 53.98 -5.34
CA ASN A 36 45.87 54.02 -4.07
C ASN A 36 46.84 52.83 -3.89
N TYR A 37 48.12 53.08 -4.15
CA TYR A 37 49.21 52.09 -4.00
C TYR A 37 49.40 51.56 -2.56
N CYS A 38 48.94 52.29 -1.54
CA CYS A 38 49.10 51.91 -0.14
C CYS A 38 47.95 51.02 0.38
N LEU A 39 46.86 50.89 -0.37
CA LEU A 39 45.72 50.01 -0.01
C LEU A 39 45.92 48.65 -0.68
N SER A 40 46.11 47.60 0.14
CA SER A 40 46.19 46.23 -0.35
C SER A 40 44.80 45.64 -0.60
N ASN A 41 44.00 45.39 0.43
CA ASN A 41 42.70 44.75 0.29
C ASN A 41 41.59 45.62 0.89
N ILE A 42 40.46 45.75 0.21
CA ILE A 42 39.27 46.47 0.69
C ILE A 42 38.27 45.43 1.22
N SER A 43 38.02 45.43 2.52
CA SER A 43 36.92 44.69 3.14
C SER A 43 35.63 45.51 3.11
N LEU A 44 34.56 44.93 2.59
CA LEU A 44 33.26 45.59 2.45
C LEU A 44 32.19 44.97 3.36
N SER A 45 31.22 45.81 3.71
CA SER A 45 30.01 45.44 4.44
C SER A 45 29.07 44.58 3.58
N SER A 46 28.28 43.70 4.22
CA SER A 46 27.27 42.88 3.52
C SER A 46 26.22 43.73 2.79
N HIS A 47 25.91 44.94 3.28
CA HIS A 47 24.99 45.88 2.63
C HIS A 47 25.51 46.45 1.29
N THR A 48 26.79 46.26 0.97
CA THR A 48 27.37 46.67 -0.31
C THR A 48 27.23 45.58 -1.38
N LEU A 49 27.06 44.30 -0.98
CA LEU A 49 26.94 43.17 -1.90
C LEU A 49 25.84 43.34 -2.98
N PRO A 50 24.63 43.87 -2.70
CA PRO A 50 23.60 44.07 -3.72
C PRO A 50 23.92 45.13 -4.78
N LYS A 51 25.03 45.89 -4.62
CA LYS A 51 25.53 46.86 -5.60
C LYS A 51 26.58 46.26 -6.55
N LEU A 52 27.05 45.04 -6.26
CA LEU A 52 28.03 44.32 -7.08
C LEU A 52 27.34 43.23 -7.90
N TRP A 53 27.92 42.90 -9.05
CA TRP A 53 27.55 41.70 -9.78
C TRP A 53 28.06 40.45 -9.02
N THR A 54 27.29 39.35 -9.05
CA THR A 54 27.72 38.06 -8.48
C THR A 54 27.28 36.91 -9.41
N PRO A 55 27.97 35.76 -9.42
CA PRO A 55 27.70 34.65 -10.34
C PRO A 55 26.45 33.80 -10.01
N ASN A 56 25.60 34.23 -9.06
CA ASN A 56 24.33 33.56 -8.69
C ASN A 56 24.43 32.04 -8.40
N VAL A 57 25.57 31.57 -7.87
CA VAL A 57 25.77 30.14 -7.56
C VAL A 57 25.00 29.74 -6.29
N CYS A 58 24.18 28.69 -6.40
CA CYS A 58 23.27 28.22 -5.36
C CYS A 58 23.37 26.71 -5.11
N PHE A 59 22.78 26.25 -4.00
CA PHE A 59 22.70 24.82 -3.63
C PHE A 59 21.43 24.20 -4.24
N VAL A 60 21.49 23.76 -5.50
CA VAL A 60 20.30 23.37 -6.30
C VAL A 60 19.45 22.29 -5.63
N ASN A 61 20.09 21.27 -5.04
CA ASN A 61 19.38 20.16 -4.42
C ASN A 61 18.96 20.38 -2.95
N SER A 62 19.23 21.57 -2.39
CA SER A 62 19.00 21.84 -0.97
C SER A 62 17.51 21.93 -0.58
N LYS A 63 17.22 21.53 0.66
CA LYS A 63 15.87 21.61 1.27
C LYS A 63 15.66 22.89 2.06
N LYS A 64 16.75 23.47 2.58
CA LYS A 64 16.79 24.74 3.31
C LYS A 64 18.22 25.27 3.31
N VAL A 65 18.39 26.59 3.16
CA VAL A 65 19.66 27.30 3.35
C VAL A 65 19.40 28.57 4.17
N GLU A 66 20.18 28.82 5.20
CA GLU A 66 20.12 30.04 6.01
C GLU A 66 21.52 30.61 6.23
N ILE A 67 21.76 31.85 5.81
CA ILE A 67 23.01 32.56 6.12
C ILE A 67 23.00 32.89 7.62
N HIS A 68 24.08 32.59 8.33
CA HIS A 68 24.17 32.89 9.76
C HIS A 68 24.17 34.41 10.00
N SER A 69 23.46 34.86 11.05
CA SER A 69 23.44 36.27 11.45
C SER A 69 23.53 36.44 12.96
N SER A 70 24.66 36.92 13.47
CA SER A 70 24.81 37.45 14.84
C SER A 70 26.18 38.11 15.04
N PRO A 71 26.27 39.40 15.42
CA PRO A 71 25.19 40.40 15.43
C PRO A 71 24.80 40.89 14.03
N TYR A 72 25.65 40.69 13.02
CA TYR A 72 25.42 41.00 11.60
C TYR A 72 25.39 39.72 10.77
N GLN A 73 25.08 39.82 9.47
CA GLN A 73 25.19 38.69 8.55
C GLN A 73 26.65 38.24 8.39
N ASN A 74 26.89 36.93 8.51
CA ASN A 74 28.21 36.32 8.39
C ASN A 74 28.61 36.15 6.92
N ILE A 75 28.87 37.30 6.28
CA ILE A 75 29.31 37.42 4.89
C ILE A 75 30.61 38.22 4.88
N LEU A 76 31.70 37.60 4.44
CA LEU A 76 32.96 38.27 4.14
C LEU A 76 32.97 38.65 2.66
N LEU A 77 33.16 39.93 2.37
CA LEU A 77 33.35 40.46 1.02
C LEU A 77 34.68 41.23 0.99
N LEU A 78 35.62 40.78 0.17
CA LEU A 78 36.96 41.33 0.05
C LEU A 78 37.27 41.59 -1.43
N ILE A 79 37.84 42.76 -1.74
CA ILE A 79 38.34 43.11 -3.07
C ILE A 79 39.85 43.32 -2.99
N PHE A 80 40.60 42.61 -3.84
CA PHE A 80 42.04 42.73 -4.04
C PHE A 80 42.38 43.87 -5.04
N PRO A 81 43.62 44.39 -5.11
CA PRO A 81 43.94 45.57 -5.92
C PRO A 81 43.54 45.43 -7.39
N ASN A 82 43.73 44.23 -7.93
CA ASN A 82 43.51 43.84 -9.32
C ASN A 82 42.03 43.52 -9.65
N GLY A 83 41.06 43.98 -8.86
CA GLY A 83 39.64 43.72 -9.07
C GLY A 83 39.21 42.26 -8.87
N THR A 84 40.07 41.39 -8.31
CA THR A 84 39.61 40.07 -7.86
C THR A 84 38.73 40.23 -6.62
N VAL A 85 37.54 39.65 -6.66
CA VAL A 85 36.57 39.64 -5.55
C VAL A 85 36.57 38.26 -4.91
N TRP A 86 36.70 38.21 -3.58
CA TRP A 86 36.46 37.03 -2.77
C TRP A 86 35.24 37.27 -1.88
N LEU A 87 34.24 36.42 -2.04
CA LEU A 87 32.99 36.40 -1.30
C LEU A 87 32.89 35.09 -0.53
N ASN A 88 32.68 35.13 0.77
CA ASN A 88 32.45 33.95 1.60
C ASN A 88 31.21 34.11 2.46
N PHE A 89 30.33 33.09 2.43
CA PHE A 89 29.14 32.99 3.26
C PHE A 89 29.32 31.86 4.28
N ARG A 90 28.94 32.09 5.54
CA ARG A 90 28.68 30.98 6.48
C ARG A 90 27.19 30.61 6.45
N VAL A 91 26.87 29.40 6.01
CA VAL A 91 25.49 28.94 5.81
C VAL A 91 25.16 27.67 6.60
N ASN A 92 24.01 27.68 7.28
CA ASN A 92 23.33 26.50 7.79
C ASN A 92 22.56 25.86 6.62
N LEU A 93 23.04 24.72 6.15
CA LEU A 93 22.57 24.00 4.97
C LEU A 93 21.86 22.71 5.37
N GLN A 94 20.65 22.48 4.88
CA GLN A 94 19.95 21.20 4.97
C GLN A 94 19.90 20.53 3.59
N GLY A 95 20.79 19.57 3.37
CA GLY A 95 20.91 18.82 2.12
C GLY A 95 20.00 17.59 2.07
N PRO A 96 19.72 17.03 0.88
CA PRO A 96 19.09 15.73 0.73
C PRO A 96 20.10 14.61 0.98
N CYS A 97 19.64 13.49 1.53
CA CYS A 97 20.42 12.25 1.55
C CYS A 97 19.46 11.09 1.43
N LEU A 98 19.54 10.30 0.37
CA LEU A 98 18.67 9.14 0.20
C LEU A 98 19.26 7.99 1.02
N LEU A 99 18.56 7.53 2.05
CA LEU A 99 19.05 6.46 2.91
C LEU A 99 18.66 5.09 2.33
N ASP A 100 19.66 4.28 2.02
CA ASP A 100 19.47 2.85 1.74
C ASP A 100 19.65 2.05 3.04
N LEU A 101 18.54 1.59 3.60
CA LEU A 101 18.51 0.84 4.86
C LEU A 101 18.49 -0.67 4.65
N THR A 102 18.77 -1.17 3.43
CA THR A 102 18.75 -2.61 3.12
C THR A 102 19.66 -3.39 4.08
N TYR A 103 20.89 -2.91 4.30
CA TYR A 103 21.87 -3.52 5.23
C TYR A 103 21.81 -2.95 6.65
N PHE A 104 20.71 -2.31 7.05
CA PHE A 104 20.59 -1.71 8.38
C PHE A 104 20.67 -2.75 9.51
N PRO A 105 21.51 -2.56 10.56
CA PRO A 105 22.22 -1.32 10.94
C PRO A 105 23.71 -1.25 10.54
N MET A 106 24.20 -2.14 9.67
CA MET A 106 25.59 -2.17 9.19
C MET A 106 25.77 -1.38 7.88
N ASP A 107 24.92 -0.37 7.68
CA ASP A 107 24.77 0.40 6.45
C ASP A 107 25.78 1.53 6.27
N THR A 108 26.07 1.83 5.00
CA THR A 108 26.79 3.03 4.55
C THR A 108 25.88 3.89 3.69
N GLN A 109 26.01 5.20 3.80
CA GLN A 109 25.04 6.18 3.30
C GLN A 109 25.75 7.27 2.50
N GLN A 110 25.19 7.61 1.34
CA GLN A 110 25.76 8.60 0.43
C GLN A 110 24.84 9.82 0.32
N CYS A 111 25.36 10.98 0.71
CA CYS A 111 24.65 12.26 0.68
C CYS A 111 25.37 13.22 -0.27
N ASN A 112 24.69 13.83 -1.24
CA ASN A 112 25.31 14.76 -2.19
C ASN A 112 24.84 16.21 -2.03
N LEU A 113 25.74 17.15 -2.33
CA LEU A 113 25.45 18.58 -2.51
C LEU A 113 25.76 18.97 -3.95
N ILE A 114 24.85 19.71 -4.56
CA ILE A 114 24.96 20.18 -5.94
C ILE A 114 25.01 21.70 -5.95
N PHE A 115 26.04 22.25 -6.59
CA PHE A 115 26.30 23.68 -6.74
C PHE A 115 26.23 24.06 -8.22
N GLU A 116 25.47 25.11 -8.55
CA GLU A 116 25.22 25.53 -9.93
C GLU A 116 24.82 27.01 -9.98
N SER A 117 24.98 27.70 -11.13
CA SER A 117 24.47 29.07 -11.27
C SER A 117 22.98 29.03 -11.61
N TYR A 118 22.17 29.71 -10.80
CA TYR A 118 20.72 29.76 -11.03
C TYR A 118 20.32 30.60 -12.26
N SER A 119 21.22 31.44 -12.77
CA SER A 119 20.90 32.43 -13.82
C SER A 119 21.75 32.31 -15.08
N TYR A 120 23.01 31.91 -14.95
CA TYR A 120 24.00 32.04 -16.02
C TYR A 120 24.41 30.67 -16.57
N ASN A 121 24.45 30.56 -17.89
CA ASN A 121 24.87 29.33 -18.57
C ASN A 121 26.40 29.27 -18.76
N THR A 122 26.91 28.15 -19.31
CA THR A 122 28.36 27.97 -19.58
C THR A 122 28.98 28.90 -20.63
N ALA A 123 28.20 29.67 -21.39
CA ALA A 123 28.75 30.72 -22.25
C ALA A 123 29.01 32.02 -21.46
N GLU A 124 28.31 32.23 -20.34
CA GLU A 124 28.39 33.43 -19.51
C GLU A 124 29.26 33.22 -18.26
N VAL A 125 29.08 32.10 -17.54
CA VAL A 125 29.77 31.79 -16.29
C VAL A 125 30.28 30.34 -16.30
N ARG A 126 31.59 30.17 -16.14
CA ARG A 126 32.23 28.87 -15.89
C ARG A 126 32.46 28.69 -14.40
N ILE A 127 31.89 27.64 -13.80
CA ILE A 127 32.11 27.30 -12.40
C ILE A 127 33.17 26.20 -12.33
N VAL A 128 34.20 26.37 -11.52
CA VAL A 128 35.29 25.41 -11.33
C VAL A 128 35.60 25.22 -9.85
N TRP A 129 36.10 24.04 -9.49
CA TRP A 129 36.72 23.82 -8.19
C TRP A 129 38.05 24.58 -8.10
N ARG A 130 38.45 25.00 -6.89
CA ARG A 130 39.73 25.65 -6.62
C ARG A 130 40.85 24.61 -6.64
N ASP A 131 41.83 24.77 -7.53
CA ASP A 131 42.78 23.73 -7.94
C ASP A 131 43.56 23.07 -6.79
N TRP A 132 43.90 23.83 -5.75
CA TRP A 132 44.73 23.37 -4.64
C TRP A 132 43.95 22.79 -3.45
N GLU A 133 42.66 23.12 -3.32
CA GLU A 133 41.79 22.61 -2.25
C GLU A 133 40.32 22.87 -2.63
N ALA A 134 39.64 21.88 -3.21
CA ALA A 134 38.25 22.03 -3.65
C ALA A 134 37.25 22.09 -2.48
N VAL A 135 37.42 21.21 -1.50
CA VAL A 135 36.58 21.05 -0.30
C VAL A 135 37.49 20.65 0.86
N SER A 136 37.33 21.28 2.02
CA SER A 136 38.08 20.95 3.24
C SER A 136 37.21 20.95 4.49
N ILE A 137 37.65 20.20 5.50
CA ILE A 137 36.98 20.01 6.79
C ILE A 137 37.98 20.46 7.87
N PRO A 138 37.85 21.66 8.45
CA PRO A 138 38.91 22.26 9.28
C PRO A 138 39.23 21.51 10.58
N ASP A 139 38.25 20.83 11.19
CA ASP A 139 38.45 20.01 12.39
C ASP A 139 38.36 18.51 12.04
N PRO A 140 39.42 17.71 12.25
CA PRO A 140 39.37 16.27 12.01
C PRO A 140 38.42 15.52 12.95
N ASN A 141 38.06 16.07 14.11
CA ASN A 141 37.12 15.44 15.05
C ASN A 141 35.67 15.51 14.56
N SER A 142 35.30 16.59 13.85
CA SER A 142 33.97 16.78 13.24
C SER A 142 33.51 15.66 12.29
N LYS A 143 34.42 14.77 11.87
CA LYS A 143 34.10 13.54 11.12
C LYS A 143 33.30 12.51 11.93
N LYS A 144 33.29 12.60 13.26
CA LYS A 144 32.57 11.68 14.16
C LYS A 144 31.29 12.32 14.68
N LEU A 145 30.16 11.78 14.23
CA LEU A 145 28.81 12.13 14.70
C LEU A 145 28.32 11.04 15.68
N PRO A 146 27.27 11.28 16.48
CA PRO A 146 26.80 10.29 17.46
C PRO A 146 26.38 8.94 16.86
N ASP A 147 25.68 8.95 15.73
CA ASP A 147 25.17 7.73 15.06
C ASP A 147 25.99 7.33 13.81
N PHE A 148 26.91 8.19 13.35
CA PHE A 148 27.58 8.06 12.06
C PHE A 148 29.04 8.54 12.08
N GLU A 149 29.87 7.96 11.23
CA GLU A 149 31.23 8.42 10.96
C GLU A 149 31.38 8.75 9.46
N LEU A 150 31.89 9.95 9.14
CA LEU A 150 32.24 10.34 7.78
C LEU A 150 33.56 9.65 7.39
N ILE A 151 33.47 8.63 6.53
CA ILE A 151 34.64 7.91 6.03
C ILE A 151 35.38 8.77 5.01
N GLU A 152 34.65 9.25 4.00
CA GLU A 152 35.21 9.83 2.79
C GLU A 152 34.28 10.91 2.25
N PHE A 153 34.85 11.89 1.56
CA PHE A 153 34.11 12.81 0.71
C PHE A 153 34.83 12.94 -0.63
N THR A 154 34.06 12.93 -1.72
CA THR A 154 34.57 13.11 -3.08
C THR A 154 33.94 14.35 -3.70
N HIS A 155 34.63 14.97 -4.66
CA HIS A 155 34.12 16.12 -5.40
C HIS A 155 34.27 15.88 -6.90
N ARG A 156 33.33 16.42 -7.67
CA ARG A 156 33.25 16.23 -9.12
C ARG A 156 32.84 17.52 -9.81
N LYS A 157 33.28 17.70 -11.06
CA LYS A 157 32.65 18.63 -12.02
C LYS A 157 31.94 17.82 -13.10
N SER A 158 30.76 18.29 -13.48
CA SER A 158 29.92 17.79 -14.56
C SER A 158 29.42 18.97 -15.39
N THR A 159 28.92 18.71 -16.59
CA THR A 159 28.17 19.70 -17.38
C THR A 159 26.84 19.05 -17.74
N LEU A 160 25.73 19.74 -17.46
CA LEU A 160 24.37 19.26 -17.76
C LEU A 160 23.73 20.04 -18.90
N VAL A 161 22.80 19.38 -19.59
CA VAL A 161 21.94 19.97 -20.63
C VAL A 161 20.59 20.27 -20.01
N TYR A 162 20.22 21.55 -19.97
CA TYR A 162 18.88 22.04 -19.68
C TYR A 162 18.23 22.58 -20.96
N THR A 163 16.93 22.85 -20.92
CA THR A 163 16.18 23.44 -22.06
C THR A 163 16.72 24.81 -22.48
N ALA A 164 17.36 25.54 -21.57
CA ALA A 164 17.99 26.84 -21.84
C ALA A 164 19.45 26.75 -22.30
N GLY A 165 20.04 25.55 -22.43
CA GLY A 165 21.44 25.34 -22.83
C GLY A 165 22.28 24.51 -21.84
N LEU A 166 23.60 24.72 -21.84
CA LEU A 166 24.57 23.95 -21.05
C LEU A 166 24.95 24.68 -19.75
N TRP A 167 24.90 23.97 -18.61
CA TRP A 167 25.29 24.47 -17.28
C TRP A 167 26.47 23.67 -16.70
N ASP A 168 27.43 24.37 -16.07
CA ASP A 168 28.51 23.75 -15.30
C ASP A 168 28.00 23.45 -13.89
N GLN A 169 28.02 22.16 -13.51
CA GLN A 169 27.57 21.68 -12.22
C GLN A 169 28.75 21.15 -11.41
N LEU A 170 28.86 21.55 -10.15
CA LEU A 170 29.80 20.97 -9.21
C LEU A 170 29.05 20.10 -8.18
N GLU A 171 29.58 18.92 -7.88
CA GLU A 171 28.98 17.98 -6.94
C GLU A 171 29.99 17.60 -5.85
N VAL A 172 29.51 17.45 -4.61
CA VAL A 172 30.26 16.89 -3.48
C VAL A 172 29.45 15.76 -2.86
N THR A 173 30.04 14.57 -2.77
CA THR A 173 29.40 13.38 -2.20
C THR A 173 30.09 12.98 -0.90
N PHE A 174 29.33 12.91 0.18
CA PHE A 174 29.77 12.52 1.52
C PHE A 174 29.35 11.08 1.80
N VAL A 175 30.30 10.25 2.24
CA VAL A 175 30.09 8.82 2.53
C VAL A 175 30.15 8.59 4.05
N PHE A 176 28.99 8.40 4.65
CA PHE A 176 28.83 8.10 6.08
C PHE A 176 28.68 6.60 6.33
N ARG A 177 29.16 6.12 7.48
CA ARG A 177 28.93 4.75 7.99
C ARG A 177 28.23 4.82 9.33
N ARG A 178 27.22 3.97 9.56
CA ARG A 178 26.51 3.91 10.84
C ARG A 178 27.35 3.27 11.94
N LEU A 179 27.23 3.79 13.16
CA LEU A 179 27.78 3.19 14.38
C LEU A 179 26.80 2.17 14.97
N TYR A 180 26.92 0.92 14.54
CA TYR A 180 25.94 -0.15 14.82
C TYR A 180 25.89 -0.64 16.29
N GLY A 181 26.83 -0.24 17.15
CA GLY A 181 26.98 -0.78 18.51
C GLY A 181 25.75 -0.61 19.41
N TYR A 182 25.04 0.54 19.30
CA TYR A 182 23.77 0.78 19.98
C TYR A 182 22.71 -0.28 19.63
N TYR A 183 22.58 -0.62 18.34
CA TYR A 183 21.60 -1.59 17.85
C TYR A 183 21.98 -3.03 18.22
N VAL A 184 23.28 -3.37 18.28
CA VAL A 184 23.72 -4.69 18.80
C VAL A 184 23.27 -4.87 20.25
N LEU A 185 23.41 -3.85 21.10
CA LEU A 185 23.04 -3.91 22.51
C LEU A 185 21.53 -3.82 22.76
N GLN A 186 20.77 -3.05 21.96
CA GLN A 186 19.33 -2.83 22.19
C GLN A 186 18.38 -3.65 21.29
N ALA A 187 18.85 -4.24 20.20
CA ALA A 187 18.05 -5.10 19.32
C ALA A 187 18.57 -6.55 19.27
N TYR A 188 19.85 -6.78 18.97
CA TYR A 188 20.36 -8.15 18.83
C TYR A 188 20.43 -8.88 20.18
N MET A 189 21.07 -8.30 21.20
CA MET A 189 21.20 -8.94 22.53
C MET A 189 19.85 -9.33 23.16
N PRO A 190 18.80 -8.48 23.22
CA PRO A 190 17.51 -8.87 23.81
C PRO A 190 16.75 -9.93 23.00
N THR A 191 16.90 -9.93 21.67
CA THR A 191 16.23 -10.91 20.79
C THR A 191 16.91 -12.29 20.91
N TYR A 192 18.25 -12.34 20.97
CA TYR A 192 19.00 -13.55 21.36
C TYR A 192 18.50 -14.13 22.69
N LEU A 193 18.42 -13.32 23.75
CA LEU A 193 17.96 -13.77 25.06
C LEU A 193 16.52 -14.32 25.00
N SER A 194 15.65 -13.70 24.21
CA SER A 194 14.27 -14.17 24.01
C SER A 194 14.21 -15.55 23.33
N VAL A 195 15.11 -15.81 22.35
CA VAL A 195 15.26 -17.13 21.72
C VAL A 195 15.81 -18.16 22.71
N PHE A 196 16.84 -17.82 23.49
CA PHE A 196 17.39 -18.75 24.50
C PHE A 196 16.36 -19.12 25.58
N ILE A 197 15.52 -18.17 26.02
CA ILE A 197 14.47 -18.44 27.02
C ILE A 197 13.42 -19.42 26.49
N SER A 198 13.07 -19.37 25.18
CA SER A 198 12.12 -20.32 24.61
C SER A 198 12.64 -21.76 24.64
N TRP A 199 13.96 -21.97 24.51
CA TRP A 199 14.58 -23.31 24.58
C TRP A 199 14.67 -23.89 25.99
N ILE A 200 14.50 -23.09 27.05
CA ILE A 200 14.47 -23.60 28.44
C ILE A 200 13.29 -24.57 28.62
N ALA A 201 12.21 -24.41 27.84
CA ALA A 201 11.05 -25.30 27.86
C ALA A 201 11.40 -26.78 27.58
N PHE A 202 12.41 -27.07 26.74
CA PHE A 202 12.83 -28.43 26.42
C PHE A 202 13.50 -29.17 27.59
N TRP A 203 13.97 -28.43 28.61
CA TRP A 203 14.70 -28.98 29.77
C TRP A 203 13.82 -29.15 31.02
N ILE A 204 12.54 -28.77 30.93
CA ILE A 204 11.53 -28.93 31.98
C ILE A 204 10.81 -30.27 31.78
N ASP A 205 10.28 -30.90 32.83
CA ASP A 205 9.46 -32.13 32.69
C ASP A 205 8.24 -31.89 31.74
N THR A 206 7.95 -32.83 30.82
CA THR A 206 6.79 -32.78 29.90
C THR A 206 5.47 -32.55 30.65
N LYS A 207 5.37 -33.12 31.85
CA LYS A 207 4.19 -33.06 32.74
C LYS A 207 3.87 -31.63 33.19
N ALA A 208 4.84 -30.71 33.13
CA ALA A 208 4.70 -29.32 33.56
C ALA A 208 4.29 -28.35 32.42
N LEU A 209 3.36 -28.79 31.55
CA LEU A 209 2.86 -28.03 30.39
C LEU A 209 2.57 -26.53 30.67
N PRO A 210 1.92 -26.11 31.78
CA PRO A 210 1.63 -24.69 32.02
C PRO A 210 2.90 -23.82 32.11
N ALA A 211 3.98 -24.33 32.72
CA ALA A 211 5.24 -23.59 32.83
C ALA A 211 5.92 -23.45 31.46
N ARG A 212 6.00 -24.55 30.70
CA ARG A 212 6.56 -24.56 29.34
C ARG A 212 5.81 -23.60 28.39
N ILE A 213 4.47 -23.66 28.38
CA ILE A 213 3.62 -22.77 27.57
C ILE A 213 3.85 -21.30 27.95
N THR A 214 3.92 -21.00 29.25
CA THR A 214 4.17 -19.63 29.74
C THR A 214 5.50 -19.08 29.22
N LEU A 215 6.58 -19.86 29.30
CA LEU A 215 7.90 -19.45 28.80
C LEU A 215 7.90 -19.14 27.29
N GLY A 216 7.30 -20.01 26.47
CA GLY A 216 7.22 -19.80 25.02
C GLY A 216 6.39 -18.58 24.63
N VAL A 217 5.22 -18.41 25.24
CA VAL A 217 4.33 -17.26 24.97
C VAL A 217 4.94 -15.94 25.48
N SER A 218 5.56 -15.93 26.67
CA SER A 218 6.28 -14.76 27.17
C SER A 218 7.45 -14.37 26.28
N SER A 219 8.19 -15.34 25.72
CA SER A 219 9.29 -15.09 24.78
C SER A 219 8.80 -14.45 23.48
N LEU A 220 7.68 -14.93 22.94
CA LEU A 220 7.06 -14.36 21.73
C LEU A 220 6.51 -12.94 21.98
N MET A 221 5.90 -12.70 23.14
CA MET A 221 5.43 -11.37 23.55
C MET A 221 6.60 -10.39 23.74
N ALA A 222 7.70 -10.83 24.35
CA ALA A 222 8.91 -10.02 24.50
C ALA A 222 9.52 -9.65 23.14
N LEU A 223 9.63 -10.61 22.21
CA LEU A 223 10.10 -10.35 20.85
C LEU A 223 9.20 -9.35 20.10
N THR A 224 7.88 -9.51 20.23
CA THR A 224 6.88 -8.61 19.60
C THR A 224 6.98 -7.18 20.14
N PHE A 225 7.20 -7.03 21.45
CA PHE A 225 7.42 -5.72 22.07
C PHE A 225 8.75 -5.08 21.61
N GLN A 226 9.83 -5.87 21.52
CA GLN A 226 11.14 -5.41 21.02
C GLN A 226 11.05 -4.96 19.56
N PHE A 227 10.42 -5.75 18.69
CA PHE A 227 10.12 -5.37 17.29
C PHE A 227 9.34 -4.06 17.23
N GLY A 228 8.28 -3.93 18.04
CA GLY A 228 7.46 -2.72 18.13
C GLY A 228 8.22 -1.49 18.66
N ASN A 229 9.31 -1.66 19.41
CA ASN A 229 10.19 -0.57 19.84
C ASN A 229 11.18 -0.18 18.74
N ILE A 230 11.81 -1.17 18.10
CA ILE A 230 12.75 -1.00 16.98
C ILE A 230 12.07 -0.23 15.82
N VAL A 231 10.88 -0.65 15.40
CA VAL A 231 10.15 -0.05 14.27
C VAL A 231 9.67 1.38 14.55
N LYS A 232 9.50 1.79 15.82
CA LYS A 232 9.18 3.19 16.18
C LYS A 232 10.36 4.14 15.98
N ASN A 233 11.58 3.64 16.14
CA ASN A 233 12.82 4.43 16.08
C ASN A 233 13.43 4.48 14.66
N LEU A 234 12.77 3.88 13.67
CA LEU A 234 13.24 3.79 12.29
C LEU A 234 12.25 4.45 11.31
N PRO A 235 12.73 5.06 10.22
CA PRO A 235 11.84 5.53 9.16
C PRO A 235 11.16 4.33 8.49
N ARG A 236 9.89 4.50 8.14
CA ARG A 236 9.11 3.45 7.46
C ARG A 236 9.60 3.31 6.02
N VAL A 237 10.18 2.15 5.71
CA VAL A 237 10.57 1.73 4.36
C VAL A 237 9.81 0.45 4.00
N SER A 238 9.52 0.25 2.72
CA SER A 238 8.72 -0.87 2.22
C SER A 238 9.54 -2.11 1.83
N TYR A 239 10.87 -1.99 1.76
CA TYR A 239 11.78 -3.11 1.51
C TYR A 239 12.22 -3.80 2.80
N VAL A 240 12.57 -5.07 2.68
CA VAL A 240 13.13 -5.89 3.77
C VAL A 240 14.55 -5.42 4.10
N LYS A 241 14.82 -5.22 5.39
CA LYS A 241 16.13 -4.84 5.94
C LYS A 241 16.82 -6.07 6.56
N ALA A 242 18.15 -6.07 6.66
CA ALA A 242 18.92 -7.11 7.34
C ALA A 242 18.44 -7.36 8.78
N LEU A 243 18.01 -6.32 9.50
CA LEU A 243 17.40 -6.45 10.83
C LEU A 243 15.99 -7.09 10.81
N ASP A 244 15.21 -6.95 9.74
CA ASP A 244 13.91 -7.63 9.63
C ASP A 244 14.11 -9.14 9.42
N ILE A 245 15.10 -9.53 8.61
CA ILE A 245 15.49 -10.94 8.39
C ILE A 245 15.92 -11.57 9.73
N TRP A 246 16.72 -10.85 10.52
CA TRP A 246 17.10 -11.25 11.87
C TRP A 246 15.87 -11.49 12.78
N LEU A 247 14.97 -10.51 12.84
CA LEU A 247 13.78 -10.56 13.69
C LEU A 247 12.79 -11.65 13.25
N PHE A 248 12.65 -11.88 11.95
CA PHE A 248 11.85 -12.99 11.41
C PHE A 248 12.45 -14.36 11.75
N GLY A 249 13.77 -14.53 11.63
CA GLY A 249 14.47 -15.76 12.03
C GLY A 249 14.31 -16.08 13.53
N CYS A 250 14.46 -15.07 14.40
CA CYS A 250 14.18 -15.20 15.82
C CYS A 250 12.71 -15.53 16.11
N CYS A 251 11.76 -14.91 15.39
CA CYS A 251 10.33 -15.20 15.52
C CYS A 251 10.00 -16.64 15.11
N ALA A 252 10.54 -17.11 13.98
CA ALA A 252 10.38 -18.48 13.50
C ALA A 252 10.95 -19.50 14.51
N ALA A 253 12.13 -19.24 15.10
CA ALA A 253 12.72 -20.11 16.11
C ALA A 253 11.82 -20.27 17.36
N ILE A 254 11.24 -19.16 17.86
CA ILE A 254 10.32 -19.19 19.00
C ILE A 254 8.99 -19.87 18.59
N PHE A 255 8.45 -19.56 17.41
CA PHE A 255 7.23 -20.20 16.90
C PHE A 255 7.38 -21.71 16.75
N PHE A 256 8.48 -22.20 16.17
CA PHE A 256 8.73 -23.64 16.08
C PHE A 256 8.89 -24.30 17.45
N SER A 257 9.41 -23.60 18.47
CA SER A 257 9.43 -24.14 19.85
C SER A 257 8.04 -24.26 20.48
N LEU A 258 7.09 -23.41 20.08
CA LEU A 258 5.67 -23.53 20.47
C LEU A 258 4.94 -24.66 19.71
N VAL A 259 5.26 -24.88 18.44
CA VAL A 259 4.76 -26.02 17.65
C VAL A 259 5.28 -27.35 18.21
N GLU A 260 6.56 -27.40 18.57
CA GLU A 260 7.19 -28.55 19.24
C GLU A 260 6.46 -28.90 20.55
N LEU A 261 6.20 -27.88 21.38
CA LEU A 261 5.42 -27.98 22.61
C LEU A 261 4.02 -28.58 22.40
N ALA A 262 3.35 -28.22 21.30
CA ALA A 262 2.05 -28.79 20.94
C ALA A 262 2.16 -30.26 20.49
N VAL A 263 3.24 -30.64 19.82
CA VAL A 263 3.53 -32.04 19.44
C VAL A 263 3.86 -32.90 20.67
N VAL A 264 4.68 -32.41 21.61
CA VAL A 264 4.97 -33.09 22.89
C VAL A 264 3.70 -33.26 23.71
N GLY A 265 2.90 -32.19 23.87
CA GLY A 265 1.61 -32.26 24.58
C GLY A 265 0.60 -33.21 23.92
N PHE A 266 0.66 -33.40 22.60
CA PHE A 266 -0.14 -34.39 21.89
C PHE A 266 0.39 -35.83 22.09
N ALA A 267 1.71 -36.03 22.09
CA ALA A 267 2.35 -37.32 22.39
C ALA A 267 1.99 -37.80 23.81
N ASP A 268 2.14 -36.94 24.83
CA ASP A 268 1.76 -37.23 26.22
C ASP A 268 0.26 -37.55 26.36
N LYS A 269 -0.61 -36.86 25.60
CA LYS A 269 -2.06 -37.14 25.56
C LYS A 269 -2.37 -38.50 24.91
N LEU A 270 -1.63 -38.90 23.88
CA LEU A 270 -1.73 -40.24 23.29
C LEU A 270 -1.22 -41.33 24.24
N GLU A 271 -0.09 -41.10 24.90
CA GLU A 271 0.44 -41.99 25.95
C GLU A 271 -0.56 -42.17 27.09
N ALA A 272 -1.09 -41.08 27.65
CA ALA A 272 -2.09 -41.12 28.70
C ALA A 272 -3.35 -41.92 28.28
N LYS A 273 -3.80 -41.78 27.03
CA LYS A 273 -4.90 -42.58 26.47
C LYS A 273 -4.53 -44.06 26.38
N ARG A 274 -3.33 -44.41 25.91
CA ARG A 274 -2.84 -45.81 25.86
C ARG A 274 -2.73 -46.41 27.28
N ARG A 275 -2.11 -45.70 28.22
CA ARG A 275 -1.95 -46.14 29.63
C ARG A 275 -3.31 -46.36 30.32
N ARG A 276 -4.35 -45.59 29.99
CA ARG A 276 -5.74 -45.86 30.44
C ARG A 276 -6.34 -47.12 29.83
N ILE A 277 -6.21 -47.32 28.51
CA ILE A 277 -6.71 -48.53 27.82
C ILE A 277 -6.01 -49.80 28.32
N GLN A 278 -4.70 -49.70 28.58
CA GLN A 278 -3.90 -50.79 29.11
C GLN A 278 -4.39 -51.23 30.51
N ARG A 279 -4.54 -50.28 31.44
CA ARG A 279 -5.12 -50.54 32.78
C ARG A 279 -6.54 -51.11 32.72
N ALA A 280 -7.37 -50.63 31.78
CA ALA A 280 -8.72 -51.17 31.60
C ALA A 280 -8.70 -52.63 31.11
N LYS A 281 -7.77 -53.01 30.22
CA LYS A 281 -7.56 -54.41 29.83
C LYS A 281 -7.08 -55.28 30.99
N GLU A 282 -6.13 -54.78 31.77
CA GLU A 282 -5.60 -55.48 32.96
C GLU A 282 -6.71 -55.71 34.00
N GLN A 283 -7.57 -54.71 34.24
CA GLN A 283 -8.75 -54.84 35.09
C GLN A 283 -9.79 -55.84 34.55
N LEU A 284 -10.01 -55.87 33.22
CA LEU A 284 -10.90 -56.85 32.59
C LEU A 284 -10.36 -58.29 32.66
N MET A 285 -9.04 -58.48 32.54
CA MET A 285 -8.39 -59.78 32.72
C MET A 285 -8.52 -60.26 34.17
N MET A 286 -8.18 -59.41 35.15
CA MET A 286 -8.35 -59.70 36.59
C MET A 286 -9.81 -60.04 36.96
N ARG A 287 -10.78 -59.41 36.29
CA ARG A 287 -12.20 -59.74 36.44
C ARG A 287 -12.56 -61.10 35.82
N SER A 288 -12.08 -61.40 34.61
CA SER A 288 -12.26 -62.71 33.97
C SER A 288 -11.70 -63.84 34.83
N ASP A 289 -10.49 -63.68 35.36
CA ASP A 289 -9.83 -64.71 36.17
C ASP A 289 -10.56 -64.95 37.49
N SER A 290 -11.12 -63.90 38.11
CA SER A 290 -11.92 -64.03 39.33
C SER A 290 -13.32 -64.61 39.09
N GLU A 291 -13.98 -64.31 37.97
CA GLU A 291 -15.22 -64.98 37.55
C GLU A 291 -14.99 -66.48 37.26
N GLN A 292 -13.88 -66.85 36.61
CA GLN A 292 -13.50 -68.26 36.38
C GLN A 292 -13.15 -68.99 37.70
N GLN A 293 -12.43 -68.33 38.61
CA GLN A 293 -12.06 -68.91 39.91
C GLN A 293 -13.28 -69.08 40.85
N TRP A 294 -14.31 -68.24 40.72
CA TRP A 294 -15.60 -68.40 41.40
C TRP A 294 -16.38 -69.62 40.88
N LEU A 295 -16.52 -69.77 39.56
CA LEU A 295 -17.15 -70.94 38.94
C LEU A 295 -16.46 -72.25 39.35
N THR A 296 -15.12 -72.26 39.36
CA THR A 296 -14.31 -73.43 39.72
C THR A 296 -14.47 -73.85 41.18
N ARG A 297 -14.79 -72.94 42.10
CA ARG A 297 -15.12 -73.29 43.49
C ARG A 297 -16.52 -73.93 43.61
N MET A 298 -17.46 -73.53 42.76
CA MET A 298 -18.85 -73.99 42.82
C MET A 298 -19.02 -75.44 42.37
N SER A 299 -18.15 -75.93 41.47
CA SER A 299 -18.15 -77.32 40.99
C SER A 299 -17.65 -78.36 42.00
N PHE A 300 -17.12 -77.96 43.17
CA PHE A 300 -16.52 -78.85 44.16
C PHE A 300 -17.43 -79.28 45.33
N HIS A 301 -18.70 -78.89 45.37
CA HIS A 301 -19.66 -79.29 46.41
C HIS A 301 -20.95 -79.88 45.83
N ARG A 302 -20.97 -81.21 45.62
CA ARG A 302 -22.19 -81.97 45.36
C ARG A 302 -22.11 -83.37 45.99
N PRO A 303 -22.75 -83.61 47.14
CA PRO A 303 -22.81 -84.94 47.75
C PRO A 303 -23.56 -85.94 46.85
N SER A 304 -23.09 -87.18 46.81
CA SER A 304 -23.73 -88.29 46.10
C SER A 304 -24.84 -88.93 46.94
N HIS A 305 -26.02 -89.17 46.35
CA HIS A 305 -26.99 -90.14 46.88
C HIS A 305 -27.66 -90.92 45.76
N ILE A 306 -27.99 -92.18 46.05
CA ILE A 306 -28.47 -93.20 45.11
C ILE A 306 -29.98 -93.41 45.29
N VAL A 307 -30.75 -93.41 44.20
CA VAL A 307 -32.09 -94.04 44.11
C VAL A 307 -32.27 -94.65 42.72
N ASN A 308 -32.78 -95.88 42.65
CA ASN A 308 -33.19 -96.53 41.40
C ASN A 308 -34.65 -96.20 41.09
N ASN A 309 -35.02 -96.00 39.81
CA ASN A 309 -35.85 -96.97 39.09
C ASN A 309 -36.22 -96.56 37.65
N ASN A 310 -36.46 -97.62 36.87
CA ASN A 310 -36.90 -97.69 35.47
C ASN A 310 -38.16 -96.87 35.14
N GLY A 311 -38.27 -96.37 33.90
CA GLY A 311 -39.50 -95.81 33.31
C GLY A 311 -39.22 -94.97 32.05
N GLU A 312 -39.78 -95.35 30.90
CA GLU A 312 -39.39 -94.81 29.58
C GLU A 312 -40.14 -93.55 29.10
N THR A 313 -39.55 -92.87 28.12
CA THR A 313 -40.19 -92.01 27.08
C THR A 313 -40.87 -90.67 27.44
N ASP A 314 -40.02 -89.64 27.58
CA ASP A 314 -39.86 -88.51 26.63
C ASP A 314 -40.98 -87.45 26.32
N SER A 315 -40.55 -86.19 26.45
CA SER A 315 -40.85 -85.00 25.62
C SER A 315 -41.85 -83.90 26.06
N ARG A 316 -41.44 -82.64 25.75
CA ARG A 316 -42.23 -81.39 25.56
C ARG A 316 -42.71 -80.56 26.78
N PHE A 317 -41.74 -79.87 27.38
CA PHE A 317 -41.62 -78.39 27.46
C PHE A 317 -42.88 -77.48 27.25
N GLY A 318 -43.14 -76.60 28.23
CA GLY A 318 -44.09 -75.46 28.22
C GLY A 318 -44.59 -75.17 29.65
N SER A 319 -44.94 -73.95 30.08
CA SER A 319 -44.85 -72.58 29.52
C SER A 319 -44.93 -71.53 30.65
N ASP A 320 -44.90 -70.23 30.32
CA ASP A 320 -45.31 -69.07 31.16
C ASP A 320 -44.40 -68.73 32.38
N GLY A 321 -44.27 -67.50 32.91
CA GLY A 321 -44.68 -66.11 32.57
C GLY A 321 -43.81 -65.15 33.44
N GLU A 322 -43.78 -63.81 33.35
CA GLU A 322 -44.57 -62.76 32.67
C GLU A 322 -43.66 -61.56 32.23
N THR A 323 -44.25 -60.39 31.88
CA THR A 323 -43.61 -59.24 31.19
C THR A 323 -43.80 -57.90 31.93
N ILE A 324 -43.23 -56.79 31.41
CA ILE A 324 -43.43 -55.32 31.66
C ILE A 324 -42.04 -54.64 31.83
N SER A 325 -41.41 -54.04 30.79
CA SER A 325 -41.57 -52.68 30.20
C SER A 325 -41.07 -51.52 31.11
N ILE A 326 -40.53 -50.37 30.67
CA ILE A 326 -40.95 -49.39 29.62
C ILE A 326 -39.75 -48.53 29.09
N ASN A 327 -39.66 -48.30 27.76
CA ASN A 327 -39.21 -47.12 26.93
C ASN A 327 -38.00 -46.18 27.32
N ASN A 328 -37.39 -45.33 26.47
CA ASN A 328 -37.71 -44.86 25.10
C ASN A 328 -36.50 -44.31 24.26
N ASN A 329 -36.57 -44.47 22.93
CA ASN A 329 -36.07 -43.61 21.81
C ASN A 329 -34.57 -43.31 21.50
N ASN A 330 -34.31 -43.19 20.17
CA ASN A 330 -33.02 -42.95 19.48
C ASN A 330 -32.97 -41.55 18.80
N PRO A 331 -31.95 -41.21 17.96
CA PRO A 331 -31.96 -41.63 16.54
C PRO A 331 -30.59 -41.92 15.85
N VAL A 332 -30.61 -42.82 14.83
CA VAL A 332 -29.90 -42.76 13.50
C VAL A 332 -28.35 -42.72 13.48
N LEU A 333 -27.57 -43.53 12.72
CA LEU A 333 -27.80 -44.62 11.73
C LEU A 333 -26.69 -45.72 11.92
N LEU A 334 -25.88 -46.32 11.01
CA LEU A 334 -25.66 -46.31 9.54
C LEU A 334 -25.01 -47.63 9.04
N ASN A 335 -25.73 -48.39 8.20
CA ASN A 335 -25.32 -49.43 7.21
C ASN A 335 -24.49 -50.72 7.54
N HIS A 336 -24.81 -51.71 6.68
CA HIS A 336 -24.10 -52.95 6.29
C HIS A 336 -23.85 -54.06 7.33
N GLY A 337 -24.72 -55.07 7.29
CA GLY A 337 -24.42 -56.46 7.67
C GLY A 337 -24.39 -57.39 6.45
N LEU A 338 -24.15 -58.68 6.69
CA LEU A 338 -24.31 -59.79 5.75
C LEU A 338 -24.82 -61.04 6.51
N ILE A 339 -25.62 -61.89 5.85
CA ILE A 339 -26.28 -63.07 6.44
C ILE A 339 -26.15 -64.27 5.47
N ASP A 340 -26.07 -65.47 6.05
CA ASP A 340 -26.21 -66.82 5.47
C ASP A 340 -25.26 -67.32 4.36
N THR A 341 -24.74 -68.54 4.56
CA THR A 341 -25.37 -69.75 3.97
C THR A 341 -24.76 -71.06 4.52
N ASN A 342 -25.44 -72.18 4.27
CA ASN A 342 -25.22 -73.56 4.78
C ASN A 342 -25.24 -74.54 3.56
N PRO A 343 -25.14 -75.89 3.63
CA PRO A 343 -24.68 -76.82 4.69
C PRO A 343 -23.86 -78.08 4.19
N ARG A 344 -23.57 -79.05 5.10
CA ARG A 344 -23.11 -80.47 4.87
C ARG A 344 -21.62 -80.65 4.44
N LEU A 345 -20.95 -81.82 4.49
CA LEU A 345 -21.35 -83.24 4.69
C LEU A 345 -20.16 -84.13 5.20
N ARG A 346 -20.35 -85.03 6.20
CA ARG A 346 -19.51 -86.19 6.70
C ARG A 346 -17.96 -86.01 6.85
N GLY A 347 -17.23 -86.66 7.77
CA GLY A 347 -17.52 -87.64 8.83
C GLY A 347 -16.33 -88.63 9.02
N LEU A 348 -16.09 -89.15 10.25
CA LEU A 348 -14.92 -89.98 10.68
C LEU A 348 -13.57 -89.22 10.71
N SER A 349 -12.57 -89.51 11.55
CA SER A 349 -12.48 -90.31 12.80
C SER A 349 -11.32 -89.78 13.67
N LEU A 350 -11.00 -90.41 14.82
CA LEU A 350 -10.00 -89.93 15.80
C LEU A 350 -8.60 -89.71 15.19
N GLU A 351 -7.94 -88.59 15.56
CA GLU A 351 -6.55 -88.62 16.06
C GLU A 351 -6.17 -87.33 16.83
N GLN A 352 -4.91 -87.23 17.28
CA GLN A 352 -4.46 -86.38 18.40
C GLN A 352 -4.28 -84.88 18.04
N PRO A 353 -4.48 -83.94 19.00
CA PRO A 353 -4.22 -82.52 18.79
C PRO A 353 -2.71 -82.22 18.79
N THR A 354 -2.08 -82.32 17.63
CA THR A 354 -0.72 -81.82 17.41
C THR A 354 -0.64 -80.31 17.65
N LYS A 355 0.43 -79.83 18.31
CA LYS A 355 0.60 -78.42 18.66
C LYS A 355 0.85 -77.56 17.42
N ILE A 356 -0.20 -77.00 16.82
CA ILE A 356 -0.07 -76.00 15.75
C ILE A 356 0.46 -74.69 16.34
N HIS A 357 1.73 -74.39 16.10
CA HIS A 357 2.31 -73.08 16.37
C HIS A 357 1.72 -72.02 15.42
N ILE A 358 0.66 -71.34 15.85
CA ILE A 358 0.29 -70.05 15.26
C ILE A 358 1.37 -69.03 15.65
N LYS A 359 2.41 -68.92 14.81
CA LYS A 359 3.35 -67.80 14.87
C LYS A 359 2.61 -66.53 14.45
N THR A 360 2.01 -65.84 15.42
CA THR A 360 1.56 -64.46 15.28
C THR A 360 2.77 -63.59 14.96
N LYS A 361 3.01 -63.38 13.66
CA LYS A 361 4.05 -62.48 13.15
C LYS A 361 3.85 -61.10 13.81
N PRO A 362 4.84 -60.52 14.51
CA PRO A 362 4.65 -59.24 15.17
C PRO A 362 4.28 -58.20 14.12
N ARG A 363 3.13 -57.56 14.32
CA ARG A 363 2.63 -56.49 13.45
C ARG A 363 3.48 -55.27 13.71
N ASN A 364 4.36 -54.93 12.76
CA ASN A 364 5.46 -53.96 12.86
C ASN A 364 5.24 -52.88 13.94
N ASP A 365 6.19 -52.78 14.88
CA ASP A 365 6.16 -51.76 15.92
C ASP A 365 6.02 -50.36 15.33
N LEU A 366 4.85 -49.75 15.52
CA LEU A 366 4.64 -48.36 15.18
C LEU A 366 5.47 -47.53 16.16
N GLN A 367 6.55 -46.94 15.65
CA GLN A 367 7.71 -46.48 16.40
C GLN A 367 7.35 -45.74 17.70
N TYR A 368 7.98 -46.15 18.80
CA TYR A 368 7.66 -45.67 20.15
C TYR A 368 8.11 -44.21 20.36
N VAL A 369 7.22 -43.28 20.03
CA VAL A 369 7.36 -41.84 20.26
C VAL A 369 7.02 -41.54 21.73
N ASN A 370 8.07 -41.34 22.53
CA ASN A 370 8.02 -40.89 23.93
C ASN A 370 8.16 -39.35 23.92
N GLY A 371 7.35 -38.61 24.69
CA GLY A 371 7.45 -37.13 24.76
C GLY A 371 8.87 -36.64 25.07
N GLU A 372 9.47 -37.23 26.12
CA GLU A 372 10.84 -36.96 26.60
C GLU A 372 11.93 -37.14 25.52
N ARG A 373 11.70 -38.00 24.51
CA ARG A 373 12.65 -38.20 23.39
C ARG A 373 12.55 -37.15 22.31
N ILE A 374 11.41 -36.48 22.20
CA ILE A 374 11.25 -35.32 21.30
C ILE A 374 12.06 -34.17 21.90
N ASP A 375 11.84 -33.84 23.17
CA ASP A 375 12.61 -32.80 23.89
C ASP A 375 14.13 -33.01 23.80
N GLU A 376 14.64 -34.22 24.05
CA GLU A 376 16.07 -34.52 24.01
C GLU A 376 16.69 -34.36 22.60
N MET A 377 15.85 -34.43 21.56
CA MET A 377 16.23 -34.15 20.18
C MET A 377 16.12 -32.66 19.87
N SER A 378 15.02 -32.01 20.27
CA SER A 378 14.74 -30.58 20.12
C SER A 378 15.81 -29.71 20.79
N ALA A 379 16.19 -30.05 22.02
CA ALA A 379 17.24 -29.38 22.80
C ALA A 379 18.63 -29.39 22.12
N LYS A 380 18.84 -30.26 21.12
CA LYS A 380 20.07 -30.30 20.29
C LYS A 380 19.83 -29.67 18.92
N LEU A 381 18.69 -29.98 18.29
CA LEU A 381 18.35 -29.53 16.94
C LEU A 381 18.11 -28.01 16.86
N PHE A 382 17.39 -27.42 17.81
CA PHE A 382 17.07 -25.98 17.79
C PHE A 382 18.33 -25.10 17.92
N PRO A 383 19.26 -25.34 18.87
CA PRO A 383 20.51 -24.60 18.93
C PRO A 383 21.39 -24.77 17.69
N LEU A 384 21.46 -25.98 17.11
CA LEU A 384 22.22 -26.23 15.88
C LEU A 384 21.61 -25.52 14.66
N ALA A 385 20.29 -25.55 14.51
CA ALA A 385 19.58 -24.85 13.44
C ALA A 385 19.74 -23.32 13.56
N PHE A 386 19.64 -22.78 14.78
CA PHE A 386 19.87 -21.35 15.01
C PHE A 386 21.34 -20.96 14.83
N MET A 387 22.30 -21.82 15.19
CA MET A 387 23.72 -21.61 14.88
C MET A 387 23.97 -21.58 13.36
N ALA A 388 23.34 -22.48 12.60
CA ALA A 388 23.42 -22.48 11.13
C ALA A 388 22.79 -21.21 10.52
N PHE A 389 21.64 -20.75 11.05
CA PHE A 389 21.04 -19.46 10.68
C PHE A 389 21.98 -18.29 10.95
N ASN A 390 22.66 -18.26 12.11
CA ASN A 390 23.64 -17.22 12.45
C ASN A 390 24.86 -17.22 11.53
N VAL A 391 25.38 -18.39 11.16
CA VAL A 391 26.45 -18.50 10.16
C VAL A 391 25.98 -18.00 8.80
N PHE A 392 24.79 -18.41 8.34
CA PHE A 392 24.22 -17.94 7.08
C PHE A 392 24.02 -16.41 7.07
N TYR A 393 23.49 -15.85 8.15
CA TYR A 393 23.29 -14.41 8.33
C TYR A 393 24.60 -13.63 8.25
N CYS A 394 25.61 -14.03 9.04
CA CYS A 394 26.93 -13.39 9.02
C CYS A 394 27.65 -13.55 7.67
N VAL A 395 27.46 -14.67 6.96
CA VAL A 395 28.03 -14.89 5.62
C VAL A 395 27.32 -14.03 4.57
N ALA A 396 25.99 -13.89 4.60
CA ALA A 396 25.24 -13.05 3.67
C ALA A 396 25.69 -11.58 3.77
N GLU A 397 25.62 -11.01 4.97
CA GLU A 397 26.02 -9.61 5.24
C GLU A 397 27.53 -9.39 4.98
N GLY A 398 28.37 -10.28 5.51
CA GLY A 398 29.83 -10.13 5.45
C GLY A 398 30.43 -10.31 4.05
N THR A 399 29.87 -11.21 3.22
CA THR A 399 30.40 -11.46 1.87
C THR A 399 30.04 -10.33 0.90
N LEU A 400 28.88 -9.71 1.07
CA LEU A 400 28.47 -8.56 0.26
C LEU A 400 29.31 -7.32 0.59
N SER A 401 29.51 -7.01 1.88
CA SER A 401 30.33 -5.87 2.34
C SER A 401 31.79 -5.92 1.83
N ALA A 402 32.36 -7.12 1.64
CA ALA A 402 33.72 -7.29 1.15
C ALA A 402 33.86 -7.21 -0.38
N SER A 403 32.83 -7.58 -1.15
CA SER A 403 32.91 -7.78 -2.60
C SER A 403 33.08 -6.47 -3.39
N ASP A 404 32.46 -5.37 -2.94
CA ASP A 404 32.48 -4.09 -3.67
C ASP A 404 33.81 -3.32 -3.53
N ARG A 405 34.71 -3.76 -2.64
CA ARG A 405 36.06 -3.16 -2.56
C ARG A 405 36.99 -3.51 -3.72
N LYS A 406 36.65 -4.48 -4.59
CA LYS A 406 37.40 -4.78 -5.82
C LYS A 406 36.54 -5.32 -6.96
N LYS A 407 36.02 -4.43 -7.82
CA LYS A 407 35.68 -4.80 -9.21
C LYS A 407 36.19 -3.77 -10.21
N LYS A 408 36.97 -4.27 -11.18
CA LYS A 408 37.57 -3.51 -12.29
C LYS A 408 36.51 -2.79 -13.11
N GLU A 409 36.91 -1.66 -13.70
CA GLU A 409 36.30 -1.12 -14.91
C GLU A 409 36.00 -2.25 -15.91
N THR A 410 34.74 -2.39 -16.28
CA THR A 410 34.30 -3.35 -17.31
C THR A 410 33.32 -2.61 -18.22
N LYS A 411 33.64 -2.53 -19.51
CA LYS A 411 32.82 -1.78 -20.49
C LYS A 411 31.37 -2.27 -20.50
N PRO A 412 30.37 -1.38 -20.71
CA PRO A 412 28.96 -1.73 -20.60
C PRO A 412 28.56 -2.77 -21.65
N LYS A 413 27.89 -3.83 -21.20
CA LYS A 413 27.19 -4.78 -22.08
C LYS A 413 25.73 -4.37 -22.28
N SER A 414 25.50 -3.30 -23.04
CA SER A 414 24.25 -3.15 -23.78
C SER A 414 24.12 -4.31 -24.79
N SER A 415 22.91 -4.84 -24.94
CA SER A 415 22.41 -5.89 -25.86
C SER A 415 21.33 -6.75 -25.20
N LYS A 416 21.57 -7.30 -24.00
CA LYS A 416 20.74 -8.40 -23.43
C LYS A 416 19.67 -8.04 -22.41
N LYS A 417 19.57 -6.78 -21.96
CA LYS A 417 18.37 -6.28 -21.24
C LYS A 417 17.38 -5.55 -22.16
N GLU A 418 17.84 -5.03 -23.29
CA GLU A 418 17.01 -4.26 -24.24
C GLU A 418 15.99 -5.13 -25.00
N GLU A 419 16.24 -6.43 -25.17
CA GLU A 419 15.27 -7.36 -25.77
C GLU A 419 14.14 -7.77 -24.81
N ALA A 420 14.35 -7.68 -23.49
CA ALA A 420 13.32 -8.04 -22.51
C ALA A 420 12.24 -6.95 -22.41
N VAL A 421 12.63 -5.68 -22.36
CA VAL A 421 11.72 -4.52 -22.26
C VAL A 421 10.91 -4.30 -23.56
N LYS A 422 11.41 -4.79 -24.71
CA LYS A 422 10.72 -4.67 -26.00
C LYS A 422 9.53 -5.62 -26.22
N LYS A 423 9.20 -6.50 -25.27
CA LYS A 423 8.14 -7.52 -25.45
C LYS A 423 6.74 -7.15 -24.92
N SER A 424 6.61 -6.12 -24.08
CA SER A 424 5.34 -5.73 -23.45
C SER A 424 4.63 -4.55 -24.14
N PHE A 425 5.28 -3.88 -25.09
CA PHE A 425 4.91 -2.54 -25.55
C PHE A 425 4.67 -2.45 -27.06
N GLU A 426 3.43 -2.18 -27.44
CA GLU A 426 2.98 -2.05 -28.83
C GLU A 426 3.07 -0.58 -29.26
N ILE A 427 3.93 -0.25 -30.23
CA ILE A 427 4.20 1.14 -30.65
C ILE A 427 3.08 1.64 -31.56
N ASP A 428 2.33 2.65 -31.13
CA ASP A 428 1.23 3.23 -31.89
C ASP A 428 1.64 4.55 -32.57
N ASN A 429 2.10 4.44 -33.82
CA ASN A 429 2.46 5.60 -34.63
C ASN A 429 1.23 6.39 -35.13
N ASN A 430 0.03 5.82 -35.12
CA ASN A 430 -1.17 6.51 -35.58
C ASN A 430 -1.63 7.56 -34.56
N ILE A 431 -1.63 7.20 -33.27
CA ILE A 431 -1.90 8.15 -32.17
C ILE A 431 -0.82 9.25 -32.11
N LYS A 432 0.45 8.92 -32.37
CA LYS A 432 1.52 9.94 -32.51
C LYS A 432 1.20 10.96 -33.61
N ASN A 433 0.60 10.53 -34.72
CA ASN A 433 0.17 11.42 -35.80
C ASN A 433 -1.12 12.20 -35.47
N GLU A 434 -2.12 11.59 -34.83
CA GLU A 434 -3.36 12.27 -34.40
C GLU A 434 -3.07 13.44 -33.44
N LEU A 435 -2.16 13.24 -32.47
CA LEU A 435 -1.75 14.29 -31.54
C LEU A 435 -1.05 15.47 -32.24
N LEU A 436 -0.29 15.20 -33.30
CA LEU A 436 0.40 16.24 -34.07
C LEU A 436 -0.57 16.96 -35.02
N SER A 437 -1.50 16.28 -35.68
CA SER A 437 -2.51 16.93 -36.52
C SER A 437 -3.50 17.78 -35.72
N ALA A 438 -3.79 17.37 -34.47
CA ALA A 438 -4.60 18.13 -33.54
C ALA A 438 -3.96 19.47 -33.12
N LEU A 439 -2.63 19.55 -33.03
CA LEU A 439 -1.91 20.82 -32.82
C LEU A 439 -2.00 21.75 -34.04
N ASP A 440 -1.92 21.17 -35.24
CA ASP A 440 -1.92 21.93 -36.50
C ASP A 440 -3.35 22.30 -36.97
N GLY A 441 -4.34 22.25 -36.06
CA GLY A 441 -5.73 22.65 -36.29
C GLY A 441 -6.55 21.70 -37.17
N LYS A 442 -5.99 20.57 -37.60
CA LYS A 442 -6.61 19.60 -38.50
C LYS A 442 -7.31 18.50 -37.70
N GLN A 443 -8.48 18.83 -37.16
CA GLN A 443 -9.39 17.85 -36.55
C GLN A 443 -10.52 17.51 -37.52
N GLU A 444 -10.75 16.22 -37.73
CA GLU A 444 -11.98 15.73 -38.35
C GLU A 444 -13.18 16.07 -37.45
N LYS A 445 -14.35 16.31 -38.05
CA LYS A 445 -15.58 16.60 -37.31
C LYS A 445 -16.07 15.29 -36.64
N PRO A 446 -16.03 15.16 -35.30
CA PRO A 446 -16.43 13.92 -34.64
C PRO A 446 -17.93 13.71 -34.74
N ASP A 447 -18.36 12.44 -34.66
CA ASP A 447 -19.76 12.11 -34.42
C ASP A 447 -20.13 12.36 -32.95
N LEU A 448 -21.25 13.05 -32.76
CA LEU A 448 -21.79 13.50 -31.49
C LEU A 448 -23.32 13.33 -31.45
N GLU A 449 -23.91 12.64 -32.43
CA GLU A 449 -25.37 12.52 -32.56
C GLU A 449 -25.97 11.44 -31.65
N GLU A 450 -25.37 10.24 -31.61
CA GLU A 450 -25.83 9.11 -30.79
C GLU A 450 -24.93 8.88 -29.57
N ARG A 451 -25.54 8.69 -28.38
CA ARG A 451 -24.86 8.28 -27.14
C ARG A 451 -24.67 6.76 -27.14
N HIS A 452 -23.45 6.27 -26.99
CA HIS A 452 -23.15 4.84 -27.01
C HIS A 452 -23.49 4.14 -25.69
N LEU A 453 -23.45 4.84 -24.55
CA LEU A 453 -23.84 4.28 -23.25
C LEU A 453 -25.38 4.22 -23.14
N THR A 454 -25.94 3.00 -23.09
CA THR A 454 -27.39 2.74 -23.11
C THR A 454 -28.04 2.72 -21.72
N SER A 455 -27.30 2.31 -20.69
CA SER A 455 -27.72 2.29 -19.28
C SER A 455 -26.93 3.30 -18.44
N GLY A 456 -27.39 3.59 -17.22
CA GLY A 456 -26.74 4.55 -16.33
C GLY A 456 -26.67 6.00 -16.86
N ALA A 457 -26.08 6.89 -16.07
CA ALA A 457 -25.89 8.30 -16.40
C ALA A 457 -24.51 8.59 -17.02
N THR A 458 -24.41 9.65 -17.84
CA THR A 458 -23.12 10.22 -18.27
C THR A 458 -23.02 11.63 -17.71
N LEU A 459 -22.18 11.81 -16.69
CA LEU A 459 -21.91 13.06 -15.99
C LEU A 459 -20.60 13.67 -16.50
N ALA A 460 -20.60 14.96 -16.83
CA ALA A 460 -19.37 15.71 -17.13
C ALA A 460 -19.17 16.88 -16.16
N PHE A 461 -17.97 17.00 -15.61
CA PHE A 461 -17.56 18.21 -14.89
C PHE A 461 -17.04 19.29 -15.83
N ILE A 462 -17.28 20.55 -15.47
CA ILE A 462 -16.81 21.73 -16.21
C ILE A 462 -16.24 22.75 -15.23
N THR A 463 -15.03 23.23 -15.49
CA THR A 463 -14.31 24.15 -14.62
C THR A 463 -14.16 25.56 -15.22
N PRO A 464 -14.32 26.64 -14.43
CA PRO A 464 -14.17 28.02 -14.92
C PRO A 464 -12.78 28.36 -15.49
N TRP A 465 -11.73 27.65 -15.06
CA TRP A 465 -10.36 27.84 -15.56
C TRP A 465 -10.13 27.19 -16.93
N ASN A 466 -10.72 26.02 -17.20
CA ASN A 466 -10.65 25.36 -18.51
C ASN A 466 -11.81 25.81 -19.42
N LYS A 467 -11.83 27.10 -19.80
CA LYS A 467 -12.95 27.73 -20.54
C LYS A 467 -13.42 27.01 -21.82
N GLY A 468 -12.59 26.15 -22.42
CA GLY A 468 -12.98 25.29 -23.53
C GLY A 468 -14.08 24.27 -23.17
N GLY A 469 -14.13 23.81 -21.92
CA GLY A 469 -15.07 22.78 -21.46
C GLY A 469 -16.54 23.16 -21.65
N PHE A 470 -16.89 24.44 -21.47
CA PHE A 470 -18.25 24.95 -21.74
C PHE A 470 -18.66 24.76 -23.21
N GLN A 471 -17.73 24.99 -24.16
CA GLN A 471 -17.98 24.79 -25.59
C GLN A 471 -17.98 23.31 -25.99
N VAL A 472 -17.14 22.49 -25.35
CA VAL A 472 -17.13 21.03 -25.57
C VAL A 472 -18.44 20.41 -25.09
N ALA A 473 -18.93 20.80 -23.92
CA ALA A 473 -20.22 20.37 -23.40
C ALA A 473 -21.41 20.87 -24.24
N GLU A 474 -21.39 22.13 -24.71
CA GLU A 474 -22.46 22.67 -25.57
C GLU A 474 -22.58 21.89 -26.88
N ARG A 475 -21.46 21.50 -27.49
CA ARG A 475 -21.42 20.73 -28.74
C ARG A 475 -21.66 19.24 -28.53
N GLY A 476 -21.19 18.68 -27.42
CA GLY A 476 -21.36 17.27 -27.04
C GLY A 476 -22.64 16.97 -26.25
N ALA A 477 -23.57 17.92 -26.12
CA ALA A 477 -24.70 17.85 -25.19
C ALA A 477 -25.59 16.59 -25.33
N LYS A 478 -25.68 16.01 -26.53
CA LYS A 478 -26.42 14.75 -26.81
C LYS A 478 -25.79 13.50 -26.20
N LYS A 479 -24.46 13.48 -26.04
CA LYS A 479 -23.69 12.38 -25.40
C LYS A 479 -23.84 12.37 -23.87
N LEU A 480 -24.32 13.46 -23.28
CA LEU A 480 -24.37 13.69 -21.83
C LEU A 480 -25.80 13.56 -21.29
N THR A 481 -25.95 13.13 -20.04
CA THR A 481 -27.24 13.20 -19.32
C THR A 481 -27.19 14.19 -18.16
N HIS A 482 -26.03 14.36 -17.53
CA HIS A 482 -25.81 15.30 -16.42
C HIS A 482 -24.57 16.17 -16.67
N VAL A 483 -24.60 17.42 -16.20
CA VAL A 483 -23.45 18.33 -16.27
C VAL A 483 -23.28 19.04 -14.94
N SER A 484 -22.06 18.99 -14.39
CA SER A 484 -21.70 19.60 -13.12
C SER A 484 -20.68 20.72 -13.31
N PRO A 485 -21.12 21.98 -13.47
CA PRO A 485 -20.21 23.11 -13.40
C PRO A 485 -19.67 23.29 -11.98
N VAL A 486 -18.36 23.49 -11.88
CA VAL A 486 -17.63 23.67 -10.62
C VAL A 486 -17.62 25.15 -10.25
N TRP A 487 -18.78 25.64 -9.80
CA TRP A 487 -18.99 27.04 -9.43
C TRP A 487 -18.96 27.29 -7.92
N PHE A 488 -19.47 26.37 -7.10
CA PHE A 488 -19.87 26.72 -5.73
C PHE A 488 -18.91 26.24 -4.64
N GLN A 489 -18.64 27.14 -3.70
CA GLN A 489 -17.86 26.87 -2.50
C GLN A 489 -18.75 27.00 -1.26
N ILE A 490 -18.68 26.00 -0.37
CA ILE A 490 -19.37 26.02 0.92
C ILE A 490 -18.37 26.45 1.99
N ASN A 491 -18.67 27.58 2.63
CA ASN A 491 -17.91 28.17 3.72
C ASN A 491 -18.72 28.11 5.04
N GLU A 492 -18.02 28.29 6.17
CA GLU A 492 -18.61 28.27 7.51
C GLU A 492 -19.68 29.37 7.67
N PRO A 493 -20.78 29.14 8.42
CA PRO A 493 -21.71 30.21 8.82
C PRO A 493 -20.97 31.36 9.54
N LYS A 494 -21.39 32.60 9.28
CA LYS A 494 -21.00 33.77 10.09
C LYS A 494 -21.71 33.76 11.45
N GLU A 495 -21.23 34.57 12.39
CA GLU A 495 -21.79 34.62 13.75
C GLU A 495 -23.29 35.02 13.79
N ASP A 496 -23.78 35.75 12.78
CA ASP A 496 -25.20 36.12 12.61
C ASP A 496 -26.00 35.19 11.66
N GLU A 497 -25.37 34.20 11.01
CA GLU A 497 -25.99 33.36 9.98
C GLU A 497 -26.26 31.93 10.48
N LEU A 498 -27.51 31.47 10.38
CA LEU A 498 -27.93 30.19 10.97
C LEU A 498 -27.41 28.94 10.21
N GLY A 499 -26.92 29.06 8.98
CA GLY A 499 -26.47 27.95 8.13
C GLY A 499 -25.36 28.35 7.16
N CYS A 500 -24.74 27.36 6.51
CA CYS A 500 -23.53 27.55 5.70
C CYS A 500 -23.66 28.61 4.59
N GLN A 501 -22.61 29.41 4.40
CA GLN A 501 -22.48 30.34 3.28
C GLN A 501 -22.15 29.57 1.99
N ILE A 502 -22.80 29.95 0.88
CA ILE A 502 -22.57 29.41 -0.46
C ILE A 502 -22.07 30.55 -1.35
N ASP A 503 -20.79 30.50 -1.71
CA ASP A 503 -20.14 31.47 -2.60
C ASP A 503 -20.01 30.93 -4.03
N GLY A 504 -19.82 31.83 -5.00
CA GLY A 504 -19.64 31.46 -6.41
C GLY A 504 -20.84 31.72 -7.33
N ILE A 505 -21.91 32.35 -6.82
CA ILE A 505 -23.13 32.70 -7.58
C ILE A 505 -22.84 33.59 -8.80
N GLU A 506 -21.80 34.40 -8.74
CA GLU A 506 -21.31 35.27 -9.80
C GLU A 506 -20.72 34.53 -11.00
N ASN A 507 -20.46 33.23 -10.88
CA ASN A 507 -19.91 32.39 -11.96
C ASN A 507 -21.00 31.68 -12.80
N VAL A 508 -22.28 31.82 -12.44
CA VAL A 508 -23.40 31.10 -13.06
C VAL A 508 -23.76 31.69 -14.44
N ASP A 509 -23.32 31.02 -15.51
CA ASP A 509 -23.69 31.37 -16.88
C ASP A 509 -25.10 30.84 -17.23
N ARG A 510 -26.10 31.72 -17.15
CA ARG A 510 -27.50 31.44 -17.49
C ARG A 510 -27.73 31.26 -18.98
N ASP A 511 -26.99 31.98 -19.84
CA ASP A 511 -27.13 31.88 -21.29
C ASP A 511 -26.56 30.55 -21.81
N TRP A 512 -25.47 30.07 -21.22
CA TRP A 512 -24.94 28.74 -21.50
C TRP A 512 -25.88 27.63 -20.99
N ILE A 513 -26.50 27.75 -19.81
CA ILE A 513 -27.55 26.80 -19.37
C ILE A 513 -28.72 26.75 -20.38
N ALA A 514 -29.15 27.90 -20.91
CA ALA A 514 -30.19 27.95 -21.94
C ALA A 514 -29.75 27.26 -23.26
N LYS A 515 -28.50 27.43 -23.70
CA LYS A 515 -27.93 26.72 -24.86
C LYS A 515 -27.83 25.21 -24.63
N MET A 516 -27.38 24.78 -23.44
CA MET A 516 -27.33 23.37 -23.05
C MET A 516 -28.71 22.72 -23.13
N ARG A 517 -29.73 23.30 -22.48
CA ARG A 517 -31.12 22.80 -22.51
C ARG A 517 -31.76 22.91 -23.90
N LYS A 518 -31.30 23.82 -24.78
CA LYS A 518 -31.70 23.86 -26.19
C LYS A 518 -31.10 22.71 -27.02
N ASN A 519 -29.84 22.34 -26.76
CA ASN A 519 -29.14 21.30 -27.52
C ASN A 519 -29.48 19.87 -27.02
N ASN A 520 -29.83 19.74 -25.74
CA ASN A 520 -30.40 18.53 -25.14
C ASN A 520 -31.46 18.91 -24.08
N PRO A 521 -32.76 18.83 -24.40
CA PRO A 521 -33.85 19.19 -23.46
C PRO A 521 -33.90 18.36 -22.17
N ASN A 522 -33.30 17.17 -22.17
CA ASN A 522 -33.28 16.27 -21.02
C ASN A 522 -32.06 16.46 -20.10
N ILE A 523 -31.14 17.37 -20.44
CA ILE A 523 -29.88 17.55 -19.71
C ILE A 523 -30.10 18.07 -18.28
N LYS A 524 -29.48 17.41 -17.31
CA LYS A 524 -29.57 17.74 -15.88
C LYS A 524 -28.41 18.63 -15.45
N ILE A 525 -28.70 19.84 -15.01
CA ILE A 525 -27.69 20.77 -14.49
C ILE A 525 -27.54 20.54 -12.97
N VAL A 526 -26.40 19.96 -12.57
CA VAL A 526 -26.13 19.48 -11.20
C VAL A 526 -24.81 20.05 -10.66
N PRO A 527 -24.74 21.35 -10.33
CA PRO A 527 -23.48 22.01 -9.96
C PRO A 527 -22.74 21.35 -8.78
N ARG A 528 -21.40 21.45 -8.79
CA ARG A 528 -20.56 20.92 -7.71
C ARG A 528 -20.45 21.94 -6.57
N PHE A 529 -20.69 21.46 -5.36
CA PHE A 529 -20.52 22.18 -4.11
C PHE A 529 -19.31 21.61 -3.36
N LEU A 530 -18.28 22.43 -3.18
CA LEU A 530 -17.03 22.05 -2.55
C LEU A 530 -16.88 22.72 -1.18
N PHE A 531 -16.66 21.92 -0.13
CA PHE A 531 -16.37 22.42 1.21
C PHE A 531 -14.92 22.95 1.24
N GLU A 532 -14.69 24.27 1.30
CA GLU A 532 -13.33 24.80 1.35
C GLU A 532 -12.92 25.24 2.76
N LYS A 533 -11.64 25.10 3.11
CA LYS A 533 -11.03 25.62 4.35
C LYS A 533 -11.50 25.00 5.71
N TRP A 534 -12.44 24.05 5.74
CA TRP A 534 -13.01 23.42 6.95
C TRP A 534 -12.02 22.66 7.89
N GLN A 535 -10.73 22.56 7.56
CA GLN A 535 -9.75 21.60 8.11
C GLN A 535 -9.56 21.57 9.65
N GLN A 536 -9.91 22.62 10.39
CA GLN A 536 -9.78 22.64 11.86
C GLN A 536 -11.12 22.51 12.60
N LYS A 537 -12.25 22.64 11.89
CA LYS A 537 -13.59 22.70 12.47
C LYS A 537 -14.53 21.60 11.97
N LEU A 538 -14.18 20.87 10.91
CA LEU A 538 -15.00 19.78 10.36
C LEU A 538 -15.33 18.68 11.38
N LYS A 539 -14.48 18.49 12.41
CA LYS A 539 -14.82 17.62 13.54
C LYS A 539 -16.03 18.16 14.34
N ARG A 540 -16.07 19.44 14.68
CA ARG A 540 -17.23 20.06 15.34
C ARG A 540 -18.47 19.97 14.46
N PHE A 541 -18.33 20.17 13.15
CA PHE A 541 -19.44 20.03 12.19
C PHE A 541 -20.01 18.60 12.14
N LEU A 542 -19.17 17.57 12.29
CA LEU A 542 -19.63 16.18 12.44
C LEU A 542 -20.31 15.90 13.80
N GLU A 543 -19.94 16.64 14.85
CA GLU A 543 -20.51 16.51 16.21
C GLU A 543 -21.73 17.43 16.44
N ASP A 544 -22.13 18.23 15.44
CA ASP A 544 -23.17 19.26 15.51
C ASP A 544 -24.24 18.97 14.43
N GLU A 545 -25.12 18.01 14.73
CA GLU A 545 -26.20 17.56 13.82
C GLU A 545 -27.09 18.72 13.34
N GLU A 546 -27.31 19.74 14.18
CA GLU A 546 -28.15 20.87 13.82
C GLU A 546 -27.45 21.77 12.80
N MET A 547 -26.15 22.05 12.98
CA MET A 547 -25.34 22.75 11.98
C MET A 547 -25.30 21.98 10.65
N ALA A 548 -25.12 20.66 10.69
CA ALA A 548 -25.15 19.81 9.51
C ALA A 548 -26.51 19.86 8.79
N TYR A 549 -27.62 19.74 9.52
CA TYR A 549 -28.98 19.84 8.96
C TYR A 549 -29.24 21.21 8.32
N ARG A 550 -28.94 22.31 9.01
CA ARG A 550 -29.15 23.67 8.50
C ARG A 550 -28.30 23.95 7.26
N CYS A 551 -27.08 23.40 7.16
CA CYS A 551 -26.27 23.48 5.95
C CYS A 551 -26.86 22.67 4.78
N GLY A 552 -27.39 21.46 5.04
CA GLY A 552 -28.15 20.70 4.03
C GLY A 552 -29.38 21.45 3.51
N HIS A 553 -30.11 22.12 4.41
CA HIS A 553 -31.26 22.96 4.06
C HIS A 553 -30.85 24.16 3.20
N ALA A 554 -29.75 24.83 3.54
CA ALA A 554 -29.21 25.94 2.76
C ALA A 554 -28.82 25.53 1.32
N ILE A 555 -28.23 24.35 1.14
CA ILE A 555 -27.92 23.77 -0.18
C ILE A 555 -29.23 23.49 -0.95
N ALA A 556 -30.20 22.82 -0.32
CA ALA A 556 -31.48 22.50 -0.96
C ALA A 556 -32.25 23.77 -1.37
N ASP A 557 -32.34 24.78 -0.50
CA ASP A 557 -32.94 26.07 -0.81
C ASP A 557 -32.20 26.80 -1.93
N PHE A 558 -30.87 26.70 -1.99
CA PHE A 558 -30.07 27.34 -3.03
C PHE A 558 -30.25 26.64 -4.40
N VAL A 559 -30.26 25.31 -4.43
CA VAL A 559 -30.55 24.50 -5.63
C VAL A 559 -31.95 24.80 -6.16
N ASN A 560 -32.95 24.88 -5.27
CA ASN A 560 -34.33 25.19 -5.62
C ASN A 560 -34.50 26.63 -6.14
N ARG A 561 -34.03 27.64 -5.39
CA ARG A 561 -34.13 29.07 -5.80
C ARG A 561 -33.41 29.39 -7.11
N ASN A 562 -32.42 28.59 -7.50
CA ASN A 562 -31.66 28.79 -8.74
C ASN A 562 -32.12 27.90 -9.92
N GLU A 563 -33.16 27.09 -9.78
CA GLU A 563 -33.71 26.20 -10.82
C GLU A 563 -32.72 25.15 -11.38
N PHE A 564 -31.73 24.76 -10.57
CA PHE A 564 -30.86 23.62 -10.88
C PHE A 564 -31.63 22.30 -10.72
N ASP A 565 -31.18 21.24 -11.39
CA ASP A 565 -31.82 19.92 -11.36
C ASP A 565 -31.37 19.09 -10.14
N GLY A 566 -30.26 19.46 -9.50
CA GLY A 566 -29.66 18.74 -8.38
C GLY A 566 -28.32 19.33 -7.96
N ALA A 567 -27.55 18.56 -7.21
CA ALA A 567 -26.22 18.94 -6.72
C ALA A 567 -25.24 17.76 -6.72
N VAL A 568 -23.98 18.02 -7.10
CA VAL A 568 -22.85 17.15 -6.75
C VAL A 568 -22.26 17.65 -5.42
N VAL A 569 -22.32 16.84 -4.37
CA VAL A 569 -21.93 17.23 -3.00
C VAL A 569 -20.65 16.52 -2.59
N GLU A 570 -19.52 17.24 -2.58
CA GLU A 570 -18.21 16.66 -2.28
C GLU A 570 -17.84 16.84 -0.80
N ILE A 571 -18.58 16.13 0.06
CA ILE A 571 -18.33 16.08 1.50
C ILE A 571 -17.60 14.79 1.92
N TYR A 572 -18.00 13.63 1.38
CA TYR A 572 -17.48 12.31 1.79
C TYR A 572 -15.95 12.18 1.66
N PHE A 573 -15.40 12.60 0.51
CA PHE A 573 -13.97 12.68 0.22
C PHE A 573 -13.18 13.39 1.33
N GLN A 574 -13.70 14.51 1.85
CA GLN A 574 -13.02 15.32 2.86
C GLN A 574 -13.14 14.72 4.26
N LEU A 575 -14.34 14.21 4.60
CA LEU A 575 -14.61 13.54 5.87
C LEU A 575 -13.69 12.33 6.05
N MET A 576 -13.58 11.46 5.05
CA MET A 576 -12.72 10.27 5.11
C MET A 576 -11.23 10.62 5.22
N MET A 577 -10.75 11.60 4.44
CA MET A 577 -9.35 12.07 4.49
C MET A 577 -8.96 12.64 5.86
N MET A 578 -9.85 13.40 6.51
CA MET A 578 -9.56 13.99 7.82
C MET A 578 -9.75 13.02 8.98
N THR A 579 -10.75 12.14 8.92
CA THR A 579 -11.08 11.22 10.02
C THR A 579 -10.31 9.89 9.96
N ARG A 580 -9.49 9.68 8.91
CA ARG A 580 -8.76 8.43 8.65
C ARG A 580 -9.69 7.20 8.62
N GLY A 581 -10.90 7.38 8.06
CA GLY A 581 -11.96 6.37 8.01
C GLY A 581 -12.77 6.19 9.30
N GLN A 582 -12.38 6.82 10.41
CA GLN A 582 -12.99 6.54 11.74
C GLN A 582 -14.41 7.13 11.92
N ALA A 583 -14.89 8.00 11.02
CA ALA A 583 -16.23 8.62 11.11
C ALA A 583 -17.15 8.21 9.95
N GLY A 584 -16.95 7.02 9.38
CA GLY A 584 -17.74 6.52 8.25
C GLY A 584 -19.25 6.60 8.48
N GLY A 585 -19.75 6.13 9.63
CA GLY A 585 -21.18 6.15 9.98
C GLY A 585 -21.81 7.55 9.91
N LEU A 586 -21.29 8.50 10.69
CA LEU A 586 -21.81 9.88 10.73
C LEU A 586 -21.78 10.56 9.34
N SER A 587 -20.81 10.21 8.50
CA SER A 587 -20.76 10.73 7.13
C SER A 587 -21.92 10.23 6.25
N VAL A 588 -22.40 9.00 6.47
CA VAL A 588 -23.58 8.45 5.76
C VAL A 588 -24.85 9.11 6.27
N GLU A 589 -25.02 9.26 7.58
CA GLU A 589 -26.22 9.85 8.20
C GLU A 589 -26.49 11.28 7.71
N ILE A 590 -25.44 12.11 7.64
CA ILE A 590 -25.52 13.48 7.09
C ILE A 590 -25.87 13.44 5.59
N ILE A 591 -25.24 12.56 4.79
CA ILE A 591 -25.52 12.44 3.35
C ILE A 591 -26.95 11.96 3.10
N GLU A 592 -27.45 11.01 3.88
CA GLU A 592 -28.83 10.50 3.78
C GLU A 592 -29.86 11.58 4.16
N GLN A 593 -29.56 12.38 5.19
CA GLN A 593 -30.39 13.52 5.59
C GLN A 593 -30.47 14.57 4.46
N TRP A 594 -29.35 14.87 3.79
CA TRP A 594 -29.28 15.84 2.70
C TRP A 594 -29.89 15.31 1.39
N ALA A 595 -29.75 14.02 1.12
CA ALA A 595 -30.44 13.33 0.04
C ALA A 595 -31.95 13.50 0.17
N LYS A 596 -32.50 13.19 1.35
CA LYS A 596 -33.93 13.37 1.66
C LYS A 596 -34.40 14.82 1.47
N LEU A 597 -33.60 15.82 1.83
CA LEU A 597 -33.93 17.23 1.63
C LEU A 597 -34.02 17.60 0.13
N LEU A 598 -33.04 17.19 -0.68
CA LEU A 598 -33.03 17.45 -2.12
C LEU A 598 -34.15 16.67 -2.85
N GLN A 599 -34.26 15.37 -2.61
CA GLN A 599 -35.23 14.47 -3.25
C GLN A 599 -36.68 14.85 -2.93
N LYS A 600 -36.96 15.34 -1.71
CA LYS A 600 -38.28 15.91 -1.34
C LYS A 600 -38.69 17.11 -2.22
N SER A 601 -37.72 17.82 -2.79
CA SER A 601 -37.95 18.91 -3.77
C SER A 601 -37.78 18.48 -5.23
N GLY A 602 -37.71 17.17 -5.51
CA GLY A 602 -37.51 16.63 -6.85
C GLY A 602 -36.12 16.92 -7.42
N LYS A 603 -35.11 17.08 -6.55
CA LYS A 603 -33.72 17.40 -6.92
C LYS A 603 -32.82 16.19 -6.64
N GLN A 604 -31.94 15.90 -7.58
CA GLN A 604 -31.02 14.76 -7.49
C GLN A 604 -29.79 15.10 -6.63
N ILE A 605 -29.29 14.14 -5.86
CA ILE A 605 -27.99 14.22 -5.19
C ILE A 605 -26.99 13.23 -5.82
N ILE A 606 -25.78 13.72 -6.12
CA ILE A 606 -24.65 12.93 -6.59
C ILE A 606 -23.50 13.08 -5.58
N VAL A 607 -22.90 11.98 -5.16
CA VAL A 607 -21.77 11.98 -4.21
C VAL A 607 -20.52 11.39 -4.87
N PRO A 608 -19.42 12.18 -5.00
CA PRO A 608 -18.11 11.65 -5.37
C PRO A 608 -17.45 10.89 -4.21
N MET A 609 -16.94 9.70 -4.50
CA MET A 609 -16.33 8.78 -3.55
C MET A 609 -14.93 8.34 -4.02
N PHE A 610 -14.05 8.00 -3.07
CA PHE A 610 -12.81 7.31 -3.40
C PHE A 610 -13.09 5.85 -3.81
N PRO A 611 -12.25 5.26 -4.69
CA PRO A 611 -12.22 3.81 -4.91
C PRO A 611 -12.02 3.06 -3.57
N PRO A 612 -12.86 2.06 -3.25
CA PRO A 612 -12.81 1.38 -1.95
C PRO A 612 -11.56 0.50 -1.74
N LEU A 613 -10.86 0.08 -2.80
CA LEU A 613 -9.71 -0.82 -2.75
C LEU A 613 -8.42 -0.12 -3.19
N THR A 614 -7.39 -0.18 -2.35
CA THR A 614 -6.03 0.22 -2.74
C THR A 614 -5.47 -0.71 -3.82
N ASP A 615 -4.50 -0.23 -4.58
CA ASP A 615 -3.74 -1.01 -5.57
C ASP A 615 -3.19 -2.33 -4.98
N GLY A 616 -2.68 -2.30 -3.74
CA GLY A 616 -2.20 -3.50 -3.04
C GLY A 616 -3.31 -4.48 -2.63
N GLN A 617 -4.51 -3.99 -2.29
CA GLN A 617 -5.68 -4.84 -2.04
C GLN A 617 -6.21 -5.48 -3.33
N VAL A 618 -6.21 -4.74 -4.45
CA VAL A 618 -6.57 -5.31 -5.76
C VAL A 618 -5.56 -6.38 -6.20
N HIS A 619 -4.25 -6.14 -6.06
CA HIS A 619 -3.25 -7.18 -6.35
C HIS A 619 -3.41 -8.42 -5.46
N LEU A 620 -3.76 -8.26 -4.18
CA LEU A 620 -4.06 -9.38 -3.28
C LEU A 620 -5.33 -10.12 -3.66
N LEU A 621 -6.40 -9.40 -4.03
CA LEU A 621 -7.65 -10.01 -4.52
C LEU A 621 -7.40 -10.81 -5.80
N ASN A 622 -6.77 -10.20 -6.80
CA ASN A 622 -6.47 -10.86 -8.08
C ASN A 622 -5.57 -12.10 -7.91
N PHE A 623 -4.66 -12.10 -6.94
CA PHE A 623 -3.83 -13.26 -6.59
C PHE A 623 -4.62 -14.36 -5.85
N LEU A 624 -5.48 -13.99 -4.91
CA LEU A 624 -6.24 -14.94 -4.09
C LEU A 624 -7.44 -15.55 -4.83
N TYR A 625 -8.02 -14.85 -5.81
CA TYR A 625 -9.16 -15.32 -6.61
C TYR A 625 -8.83 -16.59 -7.44
N GLU A 626 -7.55 -16.86 -7.73
CA GLU A 626 -7.12 -18.09 -8.40
C GLU A 626 -7.01 -19.30 -7.45
N GLU A 627 -6.92 -19.10 -6.12
CA GLU A 627 -6.72 -20.18 -5.14
C GLU A 627 -7.90 -20.41 -4.18
N ILE A 628 -8.65 -19.37 -3.78
CA ILE A 628 -9.71 -19.47 -2.75
C ILE A 628 -10.88 -18.53 -3.07
N ASN A 629 -12.13 -19.02 -2.94
CA ASN A 629 -13.34 -18.19 -2.90
C ASN A 629 -13.35 -17.30 -1.64
N PHE A 630 -12.65 -16.16 -1.70
CA PHE A 630 -12.57 -15.16 -0.64
C PHE A 630 -13.71 -14.14 -0.77
N SER A 631 -14.57 -14.03 0.24
CA SER A 631 -15.64 -13.02 0.26
C SER A 631 -15.08 -11.62 0.47
N MET A 632 -15.48 -10.64 -0.34
CA MET A 632 -14.96 -9.26 -0.30
C MET A 632 -15.17 -8.51 1.03
N ASN A 633 -16.06 -9.00 1.91
CA ASN A 633 -16.76 -8.25 2.95
C ASN A 633 -15.90 -7.37 3.89
N ASP A 634 -14.70 -7.79 4.28
CA ASP A 634 -13.88 -7.10 5.30
C ASP A 634 -12.65 -6.36 4.74
N SER A 635 -12.49 -6.28 3.42
CA SER A 635 -11.21 -5.91 2.79
C SER A 635 -11.07 -4.45 2.32
N GLY A 636 -12.16 -3.68 2.23
CA GLY A 636 -12.15 -2.30 1.69
C GLY A 636 -11.81 -1.18 2.71
N ILE A 637 -11.39 -0.02 2.19
CA ILE A 637 -11.29 1.25 2.93
C ILE A 637 -12.69 1.71 3.41
N SER A 638 -13.72 1.41 2.61
CA SER A 638 -15.13 1.65 2.94
C SER A 638 -15.83 0.29 3.07
N PRO A 639 -16.35 -0.08 4.26
CA PRO A 639 -17.08 -1.32 4.45
C PRO A 639 -18.33 -1.45 3.55
N PRO A 640 -18.74 -2.68 3.17
CA PRO A 640 -19.92 -2.90 2.32
C PRO A 640 -21.20 -2.29 2.88
N ASP A 641 -21.43 -2.36 4.18
CA ASP A 641 -22.64 -1.78 4.81
C ASP A 641 -22.78 -0.28 4.57
N ILE A 642 -21.65 0.45 4.56
CA ILE A 642 -21.59 1.89 4.30
C ILE A 642 -21.85 2.18 2.81
N LEU A 643 -21.29 1.37 1.91
CA LEU A 643 -21.56 1.47 0.46
C LEU A 643 -23.04 1.20 0.15
N ALA A 644 -23.59 0.13 0.73
CA ALA A 644 -24.99 -0.26 0.57
C ALA A 644 -25.96 0.79 1.12
N ALA A 645 -25.63 1.44 2.24
CA ALA A 645 -26.42 2.53 2.81
C ALA A 645 -26.37 3.79 1.91
N LEU A 646 -25.19 4.18 1.42
CA LEU A 646 -25.04 5.31 0.49
C LEU A 646 -25.83 5.08 -0.81
N LEU A 647 -25.72 3.90 -1.44
CA LEU A 647 -26.46 3.55 -2.67
C LEU A 647 -27.98 3.55 -2.49
N ARG A 648 -28.48 3.22 -1.29
CA ARG A 648 -29.90 3.36 -0.94
C ARG A 648 -30.32 4.82 -0.76
N ALA A 649 -29.44 5.67 -0.25
CA ALA A 649 -29.74 7.08 0.03
C ALA A 649 -29.66 8.01 -1.20
N VAL A 650 -28.62 7.91 -2.02
CA VAL A 650 -28.35 8.88 -3.11
C VAL A 650 -29.02 8.50 -4.43
N ASP A 651 -29.15 9.47 -5.34
CA ASP A 651 -29.55 9.22 -6.73
C ASP A 651 -28.40 8.59 -7.52
N TYR A 652 -27.17 9.09 -7.35
CA TYR A 652 -25.98 8.51 -7.96
C TYR A 652 -24.74 8.56 -7.05
N LEU A 653 -23.93 7.50 -7.08
CA LEU A 653 -22.65 7.38 -6.39
C LEU A 653 -21.52 7.28 -7.43
N MET A 654 -20.67 8.30 -7.50
CA MET A 654 -19.57 8.34 -8.46
C MET A 654 -18.26 7.90 -7.80
N ILE A 655 -17.68 6.81 -8.28
CA ILE A 655 -16.38 6.32 -7.81
C ILE A 655 -15.28 6.97 -8.66
N MET A 656 -14.37 7.71 -8.01
CA MET A 656 -13.28 8.43 -8.69
C MET A 656 -12.14 7.46 -9.05
N THR A 657 -12.39 6.58 -10.02
CA THR A 657 -11.47 5.54 -10.52
C THR A 657 -10.37 6.10 -11.44
N TYR A 658 -9.75 7.20 -11.00
CA TYR A 658 -8.59 7.87 -11.59
C TYR A 658 -7.69 8.38 -10.45
N ASP A 659 -6.58 9.05 -10.79
CA ASP A 659 -5.50 9.39 -9.84
C ASP A 659 -4.94 8.17 -9.09
N HIS A 660 -4.74 7.07 -9.83
CA HIS A 660 -4.12 5.84 -9.33
C HIS A 660 -2.76 6.11 -8.68
N LYS A 661 -2.48 5.42 -7.56
CA LYS A 661 -1.29 5.64 -6.74
C LYS A 661 -0.56 4.33 -6.49
N SER A 662 0.58 4.22 -7.17
CA SER A 662 1.45 3.05 -7.27
C SER A 662 2.91 3.48 -7.17
N SER A 663 3.81 2.52 -6.95
CA SER A 663 5.25 2.78 -6.80
C SER A 663 5.98 2.97 -8.14
N GLN A 664 5.32 2.67 -9.26
CA GLN A 664 5.80 2.85 -10.63
C GLN A 664 4.66 3.39 -11.50
N PRO A 665 4.94 4.17 -12.56
CA PRO A 665 3.90 4.65 -13.47
C PRO A 665 3.27 3.48 -14.24
N VAL A 666 1.99 3.18 -13.97
CA VAL A 666 1.21 2.14 -14.68
C VAL A 666 0.00 2.69 -15.44
N GLY A 667 -0.53 3.84 -15.05
CA GLY A 667 -1.64 4.56 -15.71
C GLY A 667 -2.18 5.68 -14.83
N VAL A 668 -3.12 6.47 -15.35
CA VAL A 668 -3.88 7.46 -14.56
C VAL A 668 -5.08 6.81 -13.87
N GLY A 669 -5.72 5.84 -14.52
CA GLY A 669 -6.76 4.97 -13.96
C GLY A 669 -6.74 3.61 -14.64
N PRO A 670 -5.80 2.70 -14.27
CA PRO A 670 -5.61 1.42 -14.95
C PRO A 670 -6.84 0.52 -14.90
N VAL A 671 -7.26 -0.04 -16.04
CA VAL A 671 -8.48 -0.90 -16.12
C VAL A 671 -8.46 -2.06 -15.12
N TYR A 672 -7.31 -2.72 -14.92
CA TYR A 672 -7.14 -3.80 -13.92
C TYR A 672 -7.49 -3.40 -12.48
N TRP A 673 -7.46 -2.09 -12.16
CA TRP A 673 -7.79 -1.53 -10.86
C TRP A 673 -9.18 -0.89 -10.84
N ILE A 674 -9.67 -0.34 -11.97
CA ILE A 674 -11.03 0.18 -12.09
C ILE A 674 -12.06 -0.94 -11.86
N GLU A 675 -11.92 -2.06 -12.57
CA GLU A 675 -12.95 -3.12 -12.62
C GLU A 675 -13.23 -3.72 -11.23
N PRO A 676 -12.24 -4.24 -10.46
CA PRO A 676 -12.49 -4.75 -9.11
C PRO A 676 -13.00 -3.69 -8.11
N ASN A 677 -12.68 -2.40 -8.33
CA ASN A 677 -13.20 -1.32 -7.48
C ASN A 677 -14.69 -1.02 -7.73
N ILE A 678 -15.18 -1.20 -8.97
CA ILE A 678 -16.61 -1.08 -9.26
C ILE A 678 -17.33 -2.35 -8.81
N GLU A 679 -16.78 -3.54 -9.09
CA GLU A 679 -17.35 -4.82 -8.67
C GLU A 679 -17.54 -4.89 -7.14
N TYR A 680 -16.57 -4.41 -6.33
CA TYR A 680 -16.71 -4.29 -4.87
C TYR A 680 -17.91 -3.44 -4.43
N VAL A 681 -18.22 -2.35 -5.16
CA VAL A 681 -19.37 -1.47 -4.88
C VAL A 681 -20.69 -2.13 -5.28
N LEU A 682 -20.70 -2.94 -6.33
CA LEU A 682 -21.87 -3.69 -6.80
C LEU A 682 -22.14 -4.93 -5.94
N GLU A 683 -21.12 -5.65 -5.47
CA GLU A 683 -21.29 -6.75 -4.50
C GLU A 683 -21.87 -6.23 -3.17
N ALA A 684 -21.44 -5.04 -2.72
CA ALA A 684 -21.96 -4.42 -1.51
C ALA A 684 -23.48 -4.13 -1.56
N SER A 685 -24.05 -3.87 -2.74
CA SER A 685 -25.51 -3.72 -2.92
C SER A 685 -26.23 -5.02 -3.28
N GLY A 686 -25.57 -6.17 -3.24
CA GLY A 686 -26.13 -7.45 -3.71
C GLY A 686 -26.36 -7.50 -5.23
N GLY A 687 -25.75 -6.58 -5.98
CA GLY A 687 -25.90 -6.42 -7.42
C GLY A 687 -27.05 -5.51 -7.85
N GLU A 688 -27.84 -4.95 -6.94
CA GLU A 688 -28.92 -3.99 -7.23
C GLU A 688 -28.38 -2.56 -7.42
N ASN A 689 -29.17 -1.68 -8.07
CA ASN A 689 -28.89 -0.24 -8.26
C ASN A 689 -27.62 0.07 -9.10
N ARG A 690 -27.26 -0.79 -10.06
CA ARG A 690 -26.05 -0.64 -10.92
C ARG A 690 -26.05 0.70 -11.66
N GLU A 691 -27.21 1.10 -12.14
CA GLU A 691 -27.46 2.34 -12.89
C GLU A 691 -27.21 3.62 -12.07
N LYS A 692 -27.17 3.52 -10.73
CA LYS A 692 -26.78 4.61 -9.82
C LYS A 692 -25.26 4.78 -9.70
N VAL A 693 -24.47 3.73 -9.93
CA VAL A 693 -23.01 3.81 -9.84
C VAL A 693 -22.47 4.53 -11.07
N MET A 694 -21.47 5.40 -10.90
CA MET A 694 -20.70 5.96 -12.01
C MET A 694 -19.21 5.63 -11.90
N LEU A 695 -18.65 5.08 -12.98
CA LEU A 695 -17.22 4.85 -13.19
C LEU A 695 -16.52 6.17 -13.54
N GLY A 696 -15.47 6.52 -12.82
CA GLY A 696 -14.70 7.75 -13.03
C GLY A 696 -13.73 7.65 -14.22
N VAL A 697 -13.77 8.63 -15.13
CA VAL A 697 -12.88 8.72 -16.30
C VAL A 697 -12.16 10.07 -16.32
N ASN A 698 -10.83 10.03 -16.42
CA ASN A 698 -9.97 11.21 -16.57
C ASN A 698 -9.88 11.67 -18.03
N PHE A 699 -9.97 12.99 -18.26
CA PHE A 699 -9.71 13.63 -19.57
C PHE A 699 -8.35 14.37 -19.62
N TYR A 700 -7.52 14.20 -18.58
CA TYR A 700 -6.14 14.66 -18.46
C TYR A 700 -5.18 13.47 -18.33
N GLY A 701 -3.90 13.73 -18.62
CA GLY A 701 -2.81 12.78 -18.37
C GLY A 701 -1.93 13.18 -17.19
N TYR A 702 -0.91 12.37 -16.92
CA TYR A 702 0.19 12.66 -16.00
C TYR A 702 1.54 12.58 -16.72
N PHE A 703 2.43 13.53 -16.44
CA PHE A 703 3.85 13.47 -16.79
C PHE A 703 4.67 13.00 -15.57
N TYR A 704 5.71 12.20 -15.80
CA TYR A 704 6.55 11.58 -14.76
C TYR A 704 8.02 12.01 -14.89
N GLU A 705 8.25 13.31 -15.16
CA GLU A 705 9.61 13.85 -15.42
C GLU A 705 10.51 13.93 -14.17
N SER A 706 9.95 13.79 -12.96
CA SER A 706 10.67 13.80 -11.69
C SER A 706 10.21 12.67 -10.78
N ALA A 707 11.16 12.05 -10.07
CA ALA A 707 10.95 10.87 -9.24
C ALA A 707 10.18 11.12 -7.92
N SER A 708 9.58 12.31 -7.72
CA SER A 708 8.97 12.72 -6.45
C SER A 708 7.45 12.93 -6.51
N ASN A 709 6.87 13.26 -7.65
CA ASN A 709 5.42 13.30 -7.92
C ASN A 709 5.17 13.46 -9.44
N PRO A 710 4.09 12.89 -9.99
CA PRO A 710 3.64 13.23 -11.34
C PRO A 710 3.03 14.64 -11.41
N THR A 711 3.12 15.28 -12.57
CA THR A 711 2.47 16.57 -12.86
C THR A 711 1.30 16.38 -13.82
N PRO A 712 0.10 16.90 -13.54
CA PRO A 712 -1.05 16.75 -14.44
C PRO A 712 -0.82 17.52 -15.73
N GLY A 713 -1.25 16.95 -16.85
CA GLY A 713 -1.07 17.52 -18.19
C GLY A 713 -2.35 17.48 -19.03
N LEU A 714 -2.55 18.52 -19.84
CA LEU A 714 -3.63 18.63 -20.81
C LEU A 714 -3.23 17.93 -22.12
N ILE A 715 -4.18 17.37 -22.86
CA ILE A 715 -3.87 16.49 -24.01
C ILE A 715 -3.04 17.18 -25.11
N HIS A 716 -3.20 18.48 -25.29
CA HIS A 716 -2.39 19.27 -26.23
C HIS A 716 -0.93 19.42 -25.79
N GLU A 717 -0.63 19.34 -24.48
CA GLU A 717 0.74 19.40 -23.95
C GLU A 717 1.50 18.11 -24.26
N PHE A 718 0.83 16.94 -24.25
CA PHE A 718 1.42 15.68 -24.70
C PHE A 718 1.81 15.74 -26.18
N GLY A 719 0.92 16.26 -27.03
CA GLY A 719 1.25 16.53 -28.44
C GLY A 719 2.41 17.51 -28.61
N LYS A 720 2.45 18.58 -27.80
CA LYS A 720 3.54 19.57 -27.80
C LYS A 720 4.88 18.94 -27.41
N ARG A 721 4.90 18.09 -26.39
CA ARG A 721 6.08 17.36 -25.94
C ARG A 721 6.64 16.43 -27.02
N ILE A 722 5.77 15.73 -27.75
CA ILE A 722 6.13 14.90 -28.92
C ILE A 722 6.72 15.75 -30.07
N LYS A 723 6.19 16.97 -30.28
CA LYS A 723 6.66 17.90 -31.33
C LYS A 723 8.00 18.55 -30.98
N GLU A 724 8.28 18.75 -29.68
CA GLU A 724 9.56 19.25 -29.16
C GLU A 724 10.65 18.17 -29.10
N ASP A 725 10.29 16.92 -28.79
CA ASP A 725 11.21 15.80 -28.66
C ASP A 725 10.79 14.60 -29.51
N PRO A 726 11.29 14.50 -30.77
CA PRO A 726 10.96 13.41 -31.68
C PRO A 726 11.34 12.01 -31.17
N SER A 727 12.25 11.90 -30.19
CA SER A 727 12.70 10.62 -29.62
C SER A 727 11.63 9.92 -28.77
N ILE A 728 10.60 10.65 -28.34
CA ILE A 728 9.47 10.08 -27.60
C ILE A 728 8.64 9.20 -28.54
N VAL A 729 8.41 7.95 -28.14
CA VAL A 729 7.48 7.02 -28.80
C VAL A 729 6.18 6.90 -28.00
N VAL A 730 5.06 6.80 -28.72
CA VAL A 730 3.74 6.52 -28.15
C VAL A 730 3.53 5.01 -28.15
N VAL A 731 3.05 4.48 -27.04
CA VAL A 731 2.95 3.04 -26.77
C VAL A 731 1.60 2.71 -26.15
N TRP A 732 0.94 1.65 -26.60
CA TRP A 732 -0.23 1.09 -25.91
C TRP A 732 0.22 0.13 -24.80
N ASN A 733 -0.22 0.37 -23.56
CA ASN A 733 -0.09 -0.58 -22.46
C ASN A 733 -1.38 -1.41 -22.36
N LYS A 734 -1.24 -2.75 -22.41
CA LYS A 734 -2.36 -3.70 -22.36
C LYS A 734 -2.88 -3.98 -20.96
N GLU A 735 -2.11 -3.69 -19.91
CA GLU A 735 -2.53 -3.93 -18.51
C GLU A 735 -3.40 -2.80 -17.97
N SER A 736 -3.07 -1.55 -18.29
CA SER A 736 -3.85 -0.37 -17.89
C SER A 736 -4.86 0.12 -18.94
N GLU A 737 -4.77 -0.38 -20.16
CA GLU A 737 -5.50 0.09 -21.34
C GLU A 737 -5.41 1.62 -21.52
N GLU A 738 -4.17 2.13 -21.47
CA GLU A 738 -3.81 3.53 -21.68
C GLU A 738 -2.65 3.67 -22.67
N HIS A 739 -2.52 4.86 -23.25
CA HIS A 739 -1.33 5.21 -24.02
C HIS A 739 -0.28 5.86 -23.12
N ALA A 740 0.95 5.39 -23.25
CA ALA A 740 2.13 5.91 -22.57
C ALA A 740 3.02 6.68 -23.54
N LEU A 741 3.67 7.74 -23.05
CA LEU A 741 4.87 8.30 -23.65
C LEU A 741 6.09 7.56 -23.08
N VAL A 742 6.92 7.00 -23.96
CA VAL A 742 8.16 6.31 -23.58
C VAL A 742 9.36 7.02 -24.23
N LYS A 743 10.39 7.27 -23.42
CA LYS A 743 11.69 7.81 -23.85
C LYS A 743 12.81 7.05 -23.14
N ASP A 744 13.88 6.70 -23.86
CA ASP A 744 15.05 5.99 -23.32
C ASP A 744 14.69 4.72 -22.51
N SER A 745 13.66 3.99 -22.98
CA SER A 745 13.07 2.82 -22.31
C SER A 745 12.45 3.08 -20.92
N LYS A 746 12.09 4.32 -20.62
CA LYS A 746 11.32 4.74 -19.43
C LYS A 746 10.00 5.36 -19.83
N ILE A 747 8.95 5.13 -19.05
CA ILE A 747 7.69 5.86 -19.18
C ILE A 747 7.89 7.27 -18.62
N VAL A 748 7.54 8.28 -19.43
CA VAL A 748 7.61 9.71 -19.07
C VAL A 748 6.23 10.38 -19.01
N GLY A 749 5.17 9.68 -19.44
CA GLY A 749 3.79 10.15 -19.32
C GLY A 749 2.76 9.06 -19.59
N TYR A 750 1.56 9.22 -19.03
CA TYR A 750 0.34 8.48 -19.40
C TYR A 750 -0.76 9.48 -19.74
N PHE A 751 -1.58 9.20 -20.75
CA PHE A 751 -2.66 10.08 -21.17
C PHE A 751 -3.83 9.31 -21.79
N PRO A 752 -5.07 9.78 -21.61
CA PRO A 752 -6.23 9.17 -22.25
C PRO A 752 -6.23 9.46 -23.76
N THR A 753 -6.94 8.60 -24.50
CA THR A 753 -7.14 8.64 -25.94
C THR A 753 -8.53 8.13 -26.26
N LYS A 754 -9.04 8.34 -27.49
CA LYS A 754 -10.30 7.73 -27.94
C LYS A 754 -10.37 6.23 -27.66
N ARG A 755 -9.24 5.50 -27.80
CA ARG A 755 -9.12 4.06 -27.51
C ARG A 755 -9.29 3.75 -26.02
N SER A 756 -8.56 4.44 -25.13
CA SER A 756 -8.64 4.19 -23.68
C SER A 756 -9.97 4.65 -23.08
N ILE A 757 -10.59 5.69 -23.64
CA ILE A 757 -11.95 6.12 -23.28
C ILE A 757 -12.96 5.06 -23.74
N ARG A 758 -12.85 4.54 -24.96
CA ARG A 758 -13.71 3.45 -25.47
C ARG A 758 -13.64 2.21 -24.58
N SER A 759 -12.44 1.75 -24.17
CA SER A 759 -12.27 0.68 -23.17
C SER A 759 -13.08 0.93 -21.89
N ARG A 760 -13.03 2.16 -21.34
CA ARG A 760 -13.74 2.51 -20.10
C ARG A 760 -15.25 2.64 -20.29
N VAL A 761 -15.71 3.04 -21.48
CA VAL A 761 -17.13 3.01 -21.88
C VAL A 761 -17.63 1.58 -22.03
N ASP A 762 -16.85 0.70 -22.66
CA ASP A 762 -17.24 -0.69 -22.88
C ASP A 762 -17.17 -1.52 -21.58
N LEU A 763 -16.26 -1.20 -20.65
CA LEU A 763 -16.29 -1.67 -19.27
C LEU A 763 -17.54 -1.18 -18.51
N ALA A 764 -17.90 0.10 -18.64
CA ALA A 764 -19.12 0.63 -18.01
C ALA A 764 -20.38 -0.09 -18.53
N LYS A 765 -20.45 -0.39 -19.84
CA LYS A 765 -21.50 -1.25 -20.43
C LYS A 765 -21.49 -2.66 -19.85
N LYS A 766 -20.32 -3.32 -19.74
CA LYS A 766 -20.16 -4.67 -19.17
C LYS A 766 -20.72 -4.76 -17.75
N LEU A 767 -20.49 -3.72 -16.94
CA LEU A 767 -20.91 -3.64 -15.53
C LEU A 767 -22.29 -2.97 -15.34
N GLU A 768 -22.94 -2.53 -16.42
CA GLU A 768 -24.24 -1.83 -16.43
C GLU A 768 -24.27 -0.49 -15.63
N VAL A 769 -23.11 0.17 -15.49
CA VAL A 769 -22.91 1.39 -14.71
C VAL A 769 -22.85 2.66 -15.57
N GLY A 770 -23.06 3.82 -14.94
CA GLY A 770 -22.82 5.15 -15.53
C GLY A 770 -21.33 5.53 -15.60
N ILE A 771 -21.05 6.74 -16.09
CA ILE A 771 -19.70 7.31 -16.24
C ILE A 771 -19.67 8.77 -15.74
N GLY A 772 -18.64 9.13 -14.98
CA GLY A 772 -18.36 10.49 -14.53
C GLY A 772 -17.01 11.01 -15.04
N ILE A 773 -17.01 12.11 -15.78
CA ILE A 773 -15.83 12.61 -16.53
C ILE A 773 -15.20 13.83 -15.85
N TRP A 774 -13.94 13.70 -15.42
CA TRP A 774 -13.15 14.77 -14.80
C TRP A 774 -11.95 15.16 -15.69
N GLU A 775 -11.91 16.35 -16.29
CA GLU A 775 -13.02 17.25 -16.63
C GLU A 775 -13.00 17.61 -18.12
N ILE A 776 -14.16 17.97 -18.68
CA ILE A 776 -14.42 17.89 -20.13
C ILE A 776 -13.60 18.89 -20.98
N GLY A 777 -13.03 19.94 -20.36
CA GLY A 777 -12.21 20.95 -21.03
C GLY A 777 -10.73 20.58 -21.18
N GLN A 778 -10.27 19.45 -20.63
CA GLN A 778 -8.86 19.02 -20.68
C GLN A 778 -8.47 18.28 -21.96
N ALA A 779 -9.47 17.78 -22.71
CA ALA A 779 -9.31 17.04 -23.95
C ALA A 779 -10.02 17.73 -25.15
N PRO A 780 -9.67 17.40 -26.41
CA PRO A 780 -10.38 17.88 -27.59
C PRO A 780 -11.81 17.35 -27.68
N LEU A 781 -12.68 18.07 -28.40
CA LEU A 781 -14.08 17.67 -28.63
C LEU A 781 -14.21 16.25 -29.24
N SER A 782 -13.23 15.78 -30.01
CA SER A 782 -13.22 14.44 -30.59
C SER A 782 -13.07 13.30 -29.56
N TYR A 783 -12.75 13.61 -28.30
CA TYR A 783 -12.73 12.62 -27.22
C TYR A 783 -14.12 12.35 -26.63
N MET A 784 -15.14 13.10 -27.05
CA MET A 784 -16.57 12.83 -26.77
C MET A 784 -17.17 11.75 -27.68
N GLU A 785 -16.53 11.48 -28.82
CA GLU A 785 -16.97 10.49 -29.82
C GLU A 785 -17.25 9.08 -29.24
N PRO A 786 -16.45 8.52 -28.30
CA PRO A 786 -16.67 7.16 -27.81
C PRO A 786 -17.83 6.98 -26.81
N LEU A 787 -18.37 8.07 -26.25
CA LEU A 787 -19.38 8.09 -25.16
C LEU A 787 -20.80 7.68 -25.61
#